data_AF-A0AA85G281-F1
#
_entry.id   AF-A0AA85G281-F1
#
_cell.length_a   1.000
_cell.length_b   1.000
_cell.length_c   1.000
_cell.angle_alpha   90.00
_cell.angle_beta   90.00
_cell.angle_gamma   90.00
#
_symmetry.space_group_name_H-M   'P 1'
#
loop_
_entity.id
_entity.type
_entity.pdbx_description
1 polymer ?
#
loop_
_entity_poly.entity_id
_entity_poly.type
_entity_poly.pdbx_seq_one_letter_code
_entity_poly.pdbx_strand_id
1 'polypeptide(L)'
;MKGLPMLFQETVSLIKEYFWPRSALAFSKEDFKEKLDYNDKAFDLFTEIMKFRNILKPCVTKLYKFCSFTLLPSFKSEFVFIFYVSLLGMETFGENGLRHFLCCVKVQYCKEFLRFLCSSEVMHELKSEWIHVYDESFVDKFLIEPLVRWTPVFIAFRKSLESEKSTFDHKKTTEVKPFRLTQPKTRSIPIPDIIPKMHKMRDPPLSTYNQPPEISLLLMEKIKNRQQVEKLKIQSDRLKPRCADIIYGDAKITNNQNECNFKDDSTVNIEDTSNNKSMMNSSVKLESQRTSSNKRDYLSVLNKTAVVNTNAVSILREWKLYSDREREQRQKLCELESGAFTNAAYNSWKQEEEMKIKLNQLKQMERNRLNVMISHEASSTAKFDLCCKRKIAANKLRNEKRAKLLEFLNEKKLQQDKVNKVAKEVASSHENAKIAKKKLMEEKKKSASEILKESKQLLDEAVIKAQEEKRMKKELIRQIQAEELSAIMTKSRNIKQIDLTNTPGHGLLNEMSIVELRERLNQLKINKQRELEEKRDAIINDKEQKTKVLLELLTRIGKHRSVKTIAAARKMVNNGENTLINNCKVTKEEIYKNDPSLQQMLDYLSKQKEERQIYAKSDQSKKFRKYVNKGVKNKENESLKTFWDELERQREQRSCIETGATHNPSEHLITSLTA
;
A
#
# COMPACT_ATOMS: atom_id res chain seq x y z
N MET A 1 11.57 31.25 -11.36
CA MET A 1 12.29 30.67 -10.20
C MET A 1 11.38 30.06 -9.15
N LYS A 2 10.66 30.80 -8.29
CA LYS A 2 9.92 30.22 -7.13
C LYS A 2 8.92 29.08 -7.41
N GLY A 3 8.42 28.92 -8.64
CA GLY A 3 7.55 27.81 -9.04
C GLY A 3 8.24 26.57 -9.64
N LEU A 4 9.56 26.58 -9.87
CA LEU A 4 10.27 25.46 -10.51
C LEU A 4 10.18 24.14 -9.72
N PRO A 5 10.30 24.12 -8.37
CA PRO A 5 10.18 22.87 -7.60
C PRO A 5 8.76 22.28 -7.63
N MET A 6 7.72 23.13 -7.66
CA MET A 6 6.32 22.68 -7.81
C MET A 6 6.12 22.03 -9.19
N LEU A 7 6.54 22.73 -10.25
CA LEU A 7 6.46 22.22 -11.62
C LEU A 7 7.23 20.90 -11.80
N PHE A 8 8.38 20.74 -11.14
CA PHE A 8 9.11 19.46 -11.08
C PHE A 8 8.30 18.35 -10.40
N GLN A 9 7.75 18.60 -9.21
CA GLN A 9 6.99 17.58 -8.46
C GLN A 9 5.69 17.16 -9.18
N GLU A 10 4.99 18.11 -9.79
CA GLU A 10 3.76 17.86 -10.56
C GLU A 10 4.06 17.07 -11.84
N THR A 11 5.06 17.48 -12.63
CA THR A 11 5.45 16.76 -13.86
C THR A 11 6.01 15.36 -13.59
N VAL A 12 6.86 15.19 -12.57
CA VAL A 12 7.38 13.87 -12.16
C VAL A 12 6.25 12.92 -11.75
N SER A 13 5.20 13.43 -11.10
CA SER A 13 4.03 12.64 -10.74
C SER A 13 3.27 12.15 -11.98
N LEU A 14 3.02 13.02 -12.96
CA LEU A 14 2.44 12.65 -14.26
C LEU A 14 3.29 11.60 -15.01
N ILE A 15 4.62 11.79 -15.05
CA ILE A 15 5.55 10.83 -15.68
C ILE A 15 5.49 9.45 -14.99
N LYS A 16 5.38 9.43 -13.65
CA LYS A 16 5.32 8.18 -12.87
C LYS A 16 4.08 7.33 -13.18
N GLU A 17 2.94 7.97 -13.42
CA GLU A 17 1.69 7.27 -13.74
C GLU A 17 1.61 6.88 -15.23
N TYR A 18 2.03 7.77 -16.14
CA TYR A 18 1.67 7.65 -17.56
C TYR A 18 2.84 7.39 -18.54
N PHE A 19 4.11 7.59 -18.16
CA PHE A 19 5.25 7.44 -19.10
C PHE A 19 5.62 5.98 -19.42
N TRP A 20 5.34 5.04 -18.52
CA TRP A 20 5.79 3.64 -18.62
C TRP A 20 4.82 2.65 -19.32
N PRO A 21 3.48 2.75 -19.20
CA PRO A 21 2.53 1.84 -19.87
C PRO A 21 2.67 1.83 -21.40
N ARG A 22 2.62 0.66 -22.06
CA ARG A 22 2.77 0.59 -23.53
C ARG A 22 1.66 1.32 -24.29
N SER A 23 0.43 1.31 -23.78
CA SER A 23 -0.72 2.04 -24.32
C SER A 23 -0.54 3.55 -24.13
N ALA A 24 -0.18 4.25 -25.21
CA ALA A 24 -0.36 5.70 -25.28
C ALA A 24 -1.85 5.98 -25.47
N LEU A 25 -2.59 6.21 -24.38
CA LEU A 25 -3.95 6.76 -24.47
C LEU A 25 -3.86 8.23 -24.87
N ALA A 26 -4.65 8.61 -25.88
CA ALA A 26 -4.84 9.99 -26.28
C ALA A 26 -5.79 10.69 -25.29
N PHE A 27 -5.28 11.06 -24.12
CA PHE A 27 -6.02 11.84 -23.12
C PHE A 27 -6.15 13.31 -23.54
N SER A 28 -7.32 13.91 -23.33
CA SER A 28 -7.51 15.34 -23.61
C SER A 28 -6.94 16.24 -22.49
N LYS A 29 -6.91 17.55 -22.74
CA LYS A 29 -6.56 18.53 -21.68
C LYS A 29 -7.71 18.70 -20.66
N GLU A 30 -8.94 18.29 -21.00
CA GLU A 30 -10.07 18.24 -20.05
C GLU A 30 -10.00 16.99 -19.15
N ASP A 31 -9.62 15.84 -19.71
CA ASP A 31 -9.44 14.56 -19.00
C ASP A 31 -8.61 14.68 -17.72
N PHE A 32 -7.58 15.54 -17.75
CA PHE A 32 -6.72 15.83 -16.61
C PHE A 32 -7.34 16.85 -15.65
N LYS A 33 -7.99 17.91 -16.14
CA LYS A 33 -8.58 18.96 -15.30
C LYS A 33 -9.75 18.46 -14.44
N GLU A 34 -10.48 17.44 -14.88
CA GLU A 34 -11.50 16.80 -14.05
C GLU A 34 -10.96 15.83 -13.00
N LYS A 35 -9.76 15.25 -13.21
CA LYS A 35 -9.24 14.15 -12.39
C LYS A 35 -8.16 14.60 -11.40
N LEU A 36 -7.32 15.57 -11.75
CA LEU A 36 -6.08 15.92 -11.05
C LEU A 36 -5.82 17.44 -11.07
N ASP A 37 -5.79 18.07 -9.89
CA ASP A 37 -5.72 19.53 -9.66
C ASP A 37 -4.29 20.09 -9.88
N TYR A 38 -3.77 19.98 -11.11
CA TYR A 38 -2.41 20.35 -11.51
C TYR A 38 -2.32 21.68 -12.29
N ASN A 39 -1.14 22.32 -12.27
CA ASN A 39 -0.88 23.51 -13.09
C ASN A 39 -0.89 23.19 -14.60
N ASP A 40 -1.56 24.02 -15.41
CA ASP A 40 -1.56 23.94 -16.89
C ASP A 40 -0.14 23.78 -17.47
N LYS A 41 0.85 24.51 -16.91
CA LYS A 41 2.25 24.47 -17.35
C LYS A 41 2.98 23.16 -17.05
N ALA A 42 2.53 22.40 -16.05
CA ALA A 42 3.04 21.05 -15.78
C ALA A 42 2.47 20.04 -16.78
N PHE A 43 1.18 20.15 -17.12
CA PHE A 43 0.57 19.33 -18.17
C PHE A 43 1.23 19.58 -19.54
N ASP A 44 1.38 20.85 -19.95
CA ASP A 44 1.94 21.18 -21.27
C ASP A 44 3.36 20.60 -21.44
N LEU A 45 4.23 20.76 -20.43
CA LEU A 45 5.57 20.15 -20.43
C LEU A 45 5.53 18.61 -20.40
N PHE A 46 4.58 18.01 -19.69
CA PHE A 46 4.42 16.55 -19.69
C PHE A 46 4.04 16.03 -21.09
N THR A 47 3.15 16.71 -21.82
CA THR A 47 2.84 16.33 -23.22
C THR A 47 4.05 16.43 -24.13
N GLU A 48 4.95 17.39 -23.88
CA GLU A 48 6.19 17.56 -24.63
C GLU A 48 7.20 16.43 -24.33
N ILE A 49 7.39 16.07 -23.06
CA ILE A 49 8.18 14.91 -22.63
C ILE A 49 7.66 13.61 -23.26
N MET A 50 6.34 13.47 -23.44
CA MET A 50 5.73 12.30 -24.08
C MET A 50 6.00 12.21 -25.59
N LYS A 51 6.26 13.32 -26.29
CA LYS A 51 6.71 13.29 -27.71
C LYS A 51 8.09 12.65 -27.84
N PHE A 52 9.00 13.01 -26.94
CA PHE A 52 10.40 12.53 -26.93
C PHE A 52 10.60 11.21 -26.17
N ARG A 53 9.51 10.52 -25.83
CA ARG A 53 9.49 9.25 -25.08
C ARG A 53 10.44 8.18 -25.64
N ASN A 54 10.56 8.08 -26.96
CA ASN A 54 11.42 7.10 -27.61
C ASN A 54 12.92 7.41 -27.47
N ILE A 55 13.29 8.68 -27.27
CA ILE A 55 14.67 9.15 -27.03
C ILE A 55 15.04 8.99 -25.55
N LEU A 56 14.12 9.42 -24.67
CA LEU A 56 14.32 9.47 -23.21
C LEU A 56 14.34 8.08 -22.54
N LYS A 57 13.57 7.13 -23.08
CA LYS A 57 13.44 5.79 -22.50
C LYS A 57 14.73 4.95 -22.59
N PRO A 58 15.46 4.90 -23.73
CA PRO A 58 16.82 4.34 -23.80
C PRO A 58 17.80 4.99 -22.81
N CYS A 59 17.76 6.32 -22.65
CA CYS A 59 18.64 7.04 -21.72
C CYS A 59 18.49 6.50 -20.28
N VAL A 60 17.25 6.38 -19.80
CA VAL A 60 16.98 5.88 -18.45
C VAL A 60 17.29 4.39 -18.32
N THR A 61 16.98 3.55 -19.31
CA THR A 61 17.33 2.12 -19.23
C THR A 61 18.85 1.89 -19.26
N LYS A 62 19.61 2.70 -20.01
CA LYS A 62 21.08 2.64 -20.05
C LYS A 62 21.71 3.18 -18.75
N LEU A 63 21.21 4.29 -18.20
CA LEU A 63 21.66 4.83 -16.92
C LEU A 63 21.44 3.86 -15.75
N TYR A 64 20.32 3.14 -15.71
CA TYR A 64 20.11 2.08 -14.70
C TYR A 64 20.97 0.81 -14.92
N LYS A 65 21.50 0.57 -16.14
CA LYS A 65 22.54 -0.45 -16.36
C LYS A 65 23.92 0.02 -15.87
N PHE A 66 24.26 1.29 -16.10
CA PHE A 66 25.56 1.88 -15.73
C PHE A 66 25.69 2.11 -14.22
N CYS A 67 24.64 2.57 -13.55
CA CYS A 67 24.60 2.89 -12.12
C CYS A 67 23.97 1.77 -11.28
N SER A 68 24.23 0.50 -11.64
CA SER A 68 23.47 -0.69 -11.25
C SER A 68 23.31 -0.96 -9.74
N PHE A 69 24.15 -0.36 -8.89
CA PHE A 69 24.11 -0.54 -7.42
C PHE A 69 23.69 0.71 -6.62
N THR A 70 23.59 1.89 -7.24
CA THR A 70 23.39 3.16 -6.52
C THR A 70 22.01 3.79 -6.69
N LEU A 71 21.23 3.42 -7.71
CA LEU A 71 19.96 4.07 -8.03
C LEU A 71 18.72 3.22 -7.70
N LEU A 72 17.87 3.73 -6.80
CA LEU A 72 16.58 3.10 -6.50
C LEU A 72 15.62 3.18 -7.71
N PRO A 73 14.88 2.12 -8.05
CA PRO A 73 13.91 2.12 -9.15
C PRO A 73 12.75 3.12 -9.02
N SER A 74 12.54 3.70 -7.84
CA SER A 74 11.52 4.74 -7.60
C SER A 74 11.82 6.05 -8.34
N PHE A 75 13.09 6.39 -8.54
CA PHE A 75 13.52 7.68 -9.10
C PHE A 75 13.52 7.74 -10.64
N LYS A 76 12.93 6.73 -11.29
CA LYS A 76 12.93 6.62 -12.77
C LYS A 76 12.25 7.80 -13.45
N SER A 77 11.21 8.39 -12.85
CA SER A 77 10.47 9.52 -13.42
C SER A 77 11.23 10.84 -13.30
N GLU A 78 11.90 11.04 -12.18
CA GLU A 78 12.83 12.13 -11.90
C GLU A 78 13.95 12.14 -12.94
N PHE A 79 14.52 10.97 -13.26
CA PHE A 79 15.52 10.86 -14.33
C PHE A 79 14.95 11.11 -15.73
N VAL A 80 13.73 10.67 -16.07
CA VAL A 80 13.09 11.04 -17.36
C VAL A 80 12.99 12.56 -17.49
N PHE A 81 12.55 13.26 -16.44
CA PHE A 81 12.47 14.72 -16.43
C PHE A 81 13.86 15.37 -16.57
N ILE A 82 14.85 14.94 -15.78
CA ILE A 82 16.18 15.56 -15.80
C ILE A 82 16.93 15.25 -17.10
N PHE A 83 16.74 14.08 -17.71
CA PHE A 83 17.21 13.82 -19.08
C PHE A 83 16.55 14.76 -20.08
N TYR A 84 15.22 14.95 -20.03
CA TYR A 84 14.54 15.90 -20.91
C TYR A 84 15.11 17.32 -20.78
N VAL A 85 15.28 17.81 -19.55
CA VAL A 85 15.89 19.14 -19.33
C VAL A 85 17.34 19.19 -19.80
N SER A 86 18.14 18.14 -19.62
CA SER A 86 19.56 18.10 -20.03
C SER A 86 19.76 17.98 -21.55
N LEU A 87 18.83 17.31 -22.25
CA LEU A 87 18.88 17.04 -23.70
C LEU A 87 18.25 18.17 -24.52
N LEU A 88 17.05 18.61 -24.13
CA LEU A 88 16.17 19.47 -24.94
C LEU A 88 15.74 20.73 -24.18
N GLY A 89 15.60 20.66 -22.86
CA GLY A 89 15.19 21.79 -22.02
C GLY A 89 16.32 22.77 -21.64
N MET A 90 17.56 22.57 -22.09
CA MET A 90 18.67 23.47 -21.74
C MET A 90 18.47 24.88 -22.30
N GLU A 91 17.84 25.01 -23.47
CA GLU A 91 17.56 26.32 -24.07
C GLU A 91 16.35 27.03 -23.43
N THR A 92 15.42 26.28 -22.82
CA THR A 92 14.21 26.83 -22.18
C THR A 92 14.36 27.10 -20.68
N PHE A 93 15.19 26.33 -19.98
CA PHE A 93 15.42 26.45 -18.53
C PHE A 93 16.82 26.98 -18.15
N GLY A 94 17.82 26.77 -19.01
CA GLY A 94 19.21 27.17 -18.78
C GLY A 94 19.90 26.50 -17.58
N GLU A 95 21.18 26.82 -17.41
CA GLU A 95 22.03 26.38 -16.30
C GLU A 95 21.36 26.56 -14.92
N ASN A 96 20.78 27.74 -14.68
CA ASN A 96 20.12 28.03 -13.41
C ASN A 96 18.84 27.19 -13.19
N GLY A 97 18.12 26.83 -14.25
CA GLY A 97 16.98 25.92 -14.15
C GLY A 97 17.42 24.49 -13.83
N LEU A 98 18.38 23.96 -14.59
CA LEU A 98 19.00 22.65 -14.34
C LEU A 98 19.51 22.53 -12.89
N ARG A 99 20.21 23.56 -12.37
CA ARG A 99 20.65 23.58 -10.97
C ARG A 99 19.49 23.41 -9.97
N HIS A 100 18.37 24.10 -10.17
CA HIS A 100 17.22 23.97 -9.27
C HIS A 100 16.59 22.57 -9.34
N PHE A 101 16.52 21.96 -10.53
CA PHE A 101 15.98 20.61 -10.69
C PHE A 101 16.92 19.54 -10.10
N LEU A 102 18.24 19.66 -10.29
CA LEU A 102 19.21 18.79 -9.64
C LEU A 102 19.17 18.91 -8.10
N CYS A 103 18.97 20.11 -7.56
CA CYS A 103 18.76 20.30 -6.11
C CYS A 103 17.44 19.69 -5.57
N CYS A 104 16.50 19.31 -6.44
CA CYS A 104 15.29 18.56 -6.05
C CYS A 104 15.52 17.04 -5.94
N VAL A 105 16.71 16.55 -6.35
CA VAL A 105 17.13 15.14 -6.26
C VAL A 105 18.31 15.01 -5.29
N LYS A 106 18.52 13.81 -4.73
CA LYS A 106 19.63 13.57 -3.78
C LYS A 106 20.98 13.76 -4.46
N VAL A 107 21.88 14.54 -3.83
CA VAL A 107 23.23 14.86 -4.33
C VAL A 107 24.03 13.65 -4.82
N GLN A 108 23.92 12.49 -4.15
CA GLN A 108 24.56 11.24 -4.56
C GLN A 108 24.13 10.80 -5.97
N TYR A 109 22.83 10.89 -6.27
CA TYR A 109 22.27 10.52 -7.57
C TYR A 109 22.58 11.56 -8.65
N CYS A 110 22.65 12.83 -8.28
CA CYS A 110 23.07 13.91 -9.19
C CYS A 110 24.53 13.73 -9.65
N LYS A 111 25.41 13.27 -8.76
CA LYS A 111 26.80 12.91 -9.10
C LYS A 111 26.87 11.76 -10.10
N GLU A 112 26.07 10.71 -9.89
CA GLU A 112 26.00 9.57 -10.83
C GLU A 112 25.40 9.97 -12.19
N PHE A 113 24.36 10.79 -12.20
CA PHE A 113 23.75 11.31 -13.43
C PHE A 113 24.74 12.17 -14.25
N LEU A 114 25.46 13.08 -13.59
CA LEU A 114 26.49 13.88 -14.26
C LEU A 114 27.72 13.05 -14.66
N ARG A 115 28.07 11.99 -13.90
CA ARG A 115 29.10 11.01 -14.31
C ARG A 115 28.71 10.27 -15.58
N PHE A 116 27.44 9.90 -15.72
CA PHE A 116 26.88 9.28 -16.93
C PHE A 116 26.90 10.23 -18.13
N LEU A 117 26.38 11.46 -18.00
CA LEU A 117 26.37 12.45 -19.09
C LEU A 117 27.77 12.90 -19.54
N CYS A 118 28.79 12.83 -18.67
CA CYS A 118 30.16 13.20 -19.00
C CYS A 118 31.00 12.02 -19.56
N SER A 119 30.41 10.86 -19.85
CA SER A 119 31.13 9.69 -20.40
C SER A 119 30.97 9.60 -21.92
N SER A 120 32.09 9.70 -22.65
CA SER A 120 32.11 9.62 -24.12
C SER A 120 31.65 8.25 -24.63
N GLU A 121 32.05 7.16 -23.97
CA GLU A 121 31.65 5.78 -24.30
C GLU A 121 30.12 5.66 -24.34
N VAL A 122 29.46 6.12 -23.26
CA VAL A 122 28.00 6.13 -23.10
C VAL A 122 27.33 6.96 -24.18
N MET A 123 27.93 8.08 -24.58
CA MET A 123 27.39 8.96 -25.63
C MET A 123 27.42 8.31 -27.01
N HIS A 124 28.47 7.55 -27.37
CA HIS A 124 28.50 6.78 -28.61
C HIS A 124 27.47 5.64 -28.61
N GLU A 125 27.30 4.94 -27.48
CA GLU A 125 26.26 3.92 -27.35
C GLU A 125 24.85 4.51 -27.48
N LEU A 126 24.57 5.68 -26.87
CA LEU A 126 23.28 6.36 -27.01
C LEU A 126 23.04 6.85 -28.45
N LYS A 127 24.06 7.36 -29.15
CA LYS A 127 23.94 7.68 -30.60
C LYS A 127 23.49 6.44 -31.39
N SER A 128 24.05 5.26 -31.13
CA SER A 128 23.65 4.02 -31.83
C SER A 128 22.20 3.62 -31.56
N GLU A 129 21.73 3.68 -30.30
CA GLU A 129 20.35 3.38 -29.92
C GLU A 129 19.34 4.41 -30.51
N TRP A 130 19.75 5.66 -30.72
CA TRP A 130 18.92 6.69 -31.35
C TRP A 130 18.85 6.58 -32.88
N ILE A 131 19.94 6.19 -33.56
CA ILE A 131 19.95 5.98 -35.02
C ILE A 131 18.97 4.88 -35.45
N HIS A 132 18.71 3.90 -34.58
CA HIS A 132 17.68 2.88 -34.82
C HIS A 132 16.22 3.40 -34.80
N VAL A 133 16.00 4.68 -34.48
CA VAL A 133 14.66 5.29 -34.33
C VAL A 133 14.52 6.64 -35.06
N TYR A 134 15.62 7.35 -35.30
CA TYR A 134 15.67 8.67 -35.95
C TYR A 134 16.86 8.77 -36.90
N ASP A 135 16.74 9.57 -37.97
CA ASP A 135 17.81 9.77 -38.95
C ASP A 135 19.10 10.27 -38.29
N GLU A 136 20.26 9.78 -38.73
CA GLU A 136 21.57 10.17 -38.17
C GLU A 136 21.80 11.70 -38.24
N SER A 137 21.37 12.35 -39.33
CA SER A 137 21.46 13.81 -39.47
C SER A 137 20.56 14.59 -38.51
N PHE A 138 19.50 13.96 -37.99
CA PHE A 138 18.67 14.53 -36.91
C PHE A 138 19.33 14.28 -35.54
N VAL A 139 19.81 13.05 -35.29
CA VAL A 139 20.48 12.67 -34.04
C VAL A 139 21.69 13.56 -33.76
N ASP A 140 22.55 13.77 -34.76
CA ASP A 140 23.76 14.57 -34.56
C ASP A 140 23.45 16.05 -34.29
N LYS A 141 22.54 16.67 -35.06
CA LYS A 141 22.22 18.10 -34.95
C LYS A 141 21.32 18.46 -33.76
N PHE A 142 20.36 17.61 -33.41
CA PHE A 142 19.34 17.92 -32.39
C PHE A 142 19.55 17.22 -31.04
N LEU A 143 20.45 16.22 -30.95
CA LEU A 143 20.74 15.52 -29.69
C LEU A 143 22.22 15.60 -29.31
N ILE A 144 23.14 15.29 -30.22
CA ILE A 144 24.58 15.26 -29.91
C ILE A 144 25.17 16.67 -29.82
N GLU A 145 24.96 17.53 -30.81
CA GLU A 145 25.49 18.90 -30.84
C GLU A 145 25.06 19.75 -29.63
N PRO A 146 23.77 19.75 -29.19
CA PRO A 146 23.37 20.42 -27.95
C PRO A 146 24.04 19.84 -26.70
N LEU A 147 24.17 18.51 -26.59
CA LEU A 147 24.86 17.89 -25.45
C LEU A 147 26.33 18.30 -25.38
N VAL A 148 27.05 18.23 -26.50
CA VAL A 148 28.45 18.66 -26.60
C VAL A 148 28.59 20.13 -26.18
N ARG A 149 27.74 21.01 -26.70
CA ARG A 149 27.67 22.44 -26.33
C ARG A 149 27.47 22.67 -24.83
N TRP A 150 26.70 21.82 -24.14
CA TRP A 150 26.44 21.93 -22.70
C TRP A 150 27.36 21.09 -21.80
N THR A 151 28.24 20.24 -22.34
CA THR A 151 29.20 19.46 -21.52
C THR A 151 30.06 20.29 -20.55
N PRO A 152 30.52 21.52 -20.85
CA PRO A 152 31.29 22.31 -19.88
C PRO A 152 30.49 22.65 -18.62
N VAL A 153 29.19 22.86 -18.76
CA VAL A 153 28.26 23.15 -17.66
C VAL A 153 28.01 21.90 -16.81
N PHE A 154 27.84 20.73 -17.43
CA PHE A 154 27.72 19.47 -16.68
C PHE A 154 29.02 19.14 -15.91
N ILE A 155 30.19 19.39 -16.50
CA ILE A 155 31.50 19.24 -15.83
C ILE A 155 31.66 20.25 -14.68
N ALA A 156 31.24 21.50 -14.86
CA ALA A 156 31.27 22.52 -13.81
C ALA A 156 30.37 22.13 -12.62
N PHE A 157 29.13 21.68 -12.87
CA PHE A 157 28.26 21.18 -11.81
C PHE A 157 28.82 19.95 -11.11
N ARG A 158 29.41 19.01 -11.85
CA ARG A 158 30.05 17.84 -11.27
C ARG A 158 31.17 18.25 -10.31
N LYS A 159 32.06 19.16 -10.73
CA LYS A 159 33.12 19.72 -9.89
C LYS A 159 32.58 20.43 -8.65
N SER A 160 31.50 21.21 -8.78
CA SER A 160 30.83 21.88 -7.65
C SER A 160 30.30 20.87 -6.63
N LEU A 161 29.58 19.84 -7.07
CA LEU A 161 29.06 18.82 -6.16
C LEU A 161 30.19 17.96 -5.57
N GLU A 162 31.27 17.70 -6.30
CA GLU A 162 32.46 17.01 -5.79
C GLU A 162 33.27 17.85 -4.79
N SER A 163 33.23 19.19 -4.88
CA SER A 163 33.85 20.11 -3.91
C SER A 163 33.04 20.32 -2.63
N GLU A 164 31.71 20.09 -2.65
CA GLU A 164 30.83 20.08 -1.45
C GLU A 164 31.09 18.88 -0.49
N LYS A 165 32.34 18.42 -0.39
CA LYS A 165 32.80 17.50 0.66
C LYS A 165 32.94 18.23 1.99
N SER A 166 31.81 18.35 2.69
CA SER A 166 31.74 18.58 4.14
C SER A 166 32.54 19.78 4.69
N THR A 167 32.43 20.94 4.04
CA THR A 167 32.70 22.22 4.72
C THR A 167 31.59 22.48 5.75
N PHE A 168 31.71 21.86 6.93
CA PHE A 168 31.08 22.43 8.12
C PHE A 168 31.70 23.81 8.33
N ASP A 169 30.95 24.86 8.05
CA ASP A 169 31.40 26.24 8.28
C ASP A 169 31.77 26.41 9.77
N HIS A 170 33.06 26.38 10.05
CA HIS A 170 33.61 26.76 11.34
C HIS A 170 33.33 28.25 11.53
N LYS A 171 32.21 28.56 12.20
CA LYS A 171 31.76 29.92 12.55
C LYS A 171 32.97 30.77 12.93
N LYS A 172 33.14 31.90 12.23
CA LYS A 172 34.30 32.81 12.41
C LYS A 172 34.55 33.04 13.89
N THR A 173 35.77 32.75 14.36
CA THR A 173 36.10 32.78 15.79
C THR A 173 35.85 34.18 16.36
N THR A 174 34.94 34.28 17.32
CA THR A 174 34.69 35.52 18.06
C THR A 174 35.86 35.82 18.98
N GLU A 175 36.41 37.03 18.91
CA GLU A 175 37.41 37.49 19.89
C GLU A 175 36.78 37.87 21.24
N VAL A 176 37.55 37.73 22.32
CA VAL A 176 37.07 37.90 23.70
C VAL A 176 37.38 39.31 24.21
N LYS A 177 36.37 40.00 24.77
CA LYS A 177 36.58 41.15 25.67
C LYS A 177 36.82 40.64 27.11
N PRO A 178 37.86 41.09 27.83
CA PRO A 178 38.08 40.71 29.22
C PRO A 178 36.98 41.27 30.14
N PHE A 179 36.72 40.55 31.24
CA PHE A 179 35.67 40.86 32.23
C PHE A 179 36.26 41.34 33.56
N ARG A 180 35.54 42.19 34.30
CA ARG A 180 35.99 42.71 35.60
C ARG A 180 35.78 41.68 36.72
N LEU A 181 36.86 41.31 37.40
CA LEU A 181 36.90 40.39 38.54
C LEU A 181 36.70 41.10 39.90
N THR A 182 35.54 41.70 40.16
CA THR A 182 35.09 42.02 41.55
C THR A 182 33.59 42.30 41.59
N GLN A 183 32.77 41.25 41.58
CA GLN A 183 31.51 41.08 42.34
C GLN A 183 30.84 39.79 41.83
N PRO A 184 30.55 38.80 42.69
CA PRO A 184 29.81 37.62 42.26
C PRO A 184 28.36 38.03 41.97
N LYS A 185 27.92 37.90 40.72
CA LYS A 185 26.48 37.96 40.41
C LYS A 185 25.77 36.89 41.25
N THR A 186 24.63 37.26 41.83
CA THR A 186 23.75 36.32 42.53
C THR A 186 23.47 35.12 41.62
N ARG A 187 23.62 33.90 42.15
CA ARG A 187 23.41 32.68 41.36
C ARG A 187 21.94 32.60 40.97
N SER A 188 21.63 32.99 39.73
CA SER A 188 20.36 32.66 39.11
C SER A 188 20.25 31.14 39.05
N ILE A 189 19.38 30.57 39.89
CA ILE A 189 18.94 29.18 39.74
C ILE A 189 18.48 29.04 38.29
N PRO A 190 18.98 28.06 37.51
CA PRO A 190 18.52 27.88 36.15
C PRO A 190 17.04 27.52 36.20
N ILE A 191 16.18 28.49 35.85
CA ILE A 191 14.81 28.19 35.45
C ILE A 191 14.97 27.22 34.27
N PRO A 192 14.52 25.96 34.38
CA PRO A 192 14.67 25.03 33.27
C PRO A 192 13.95 25.62 32.07
N ASP A 193 14.60 25.62 30.91
CA ASP A 193 13.98 26.07 29.66
C ASP A 193 12.59 25.46 29.58
N ILE A 194 11.59 26.29 29.31
CA ILE A 194 10.21 25.81 29.17
C ILE A 194 10.19 24.98 27.90
N ILE A 195 10.48 23.67 28.05
CA ILE A 195 10.37 22.64 27.02
C ILE A 195 9.03 22.92 26.35
N PRO A 196 9.01 23.31 25.05
CA PRO A 196 7.78 23.73 24.40
C PRO A 196 6.77 22.63 24.61
N LYS A 197 5.74 22.90 25.42
CA LYS A 197 4.73 21.90 25.79
C LYS A 197 4.01 21.55 24.51
N MET A 198 4.52 20.52 23.83
CA MET A 198 3.94 19.96 22.62
C MET A 198 2.46 19.82 22.95
N HIS A 199 1.62 20.50 22.17
CA HIS A 199 0.18 20.43 22.39
C HIS A 199 -0.15 18.95 22.45
N LYS A 200 -0.65 18.49 23.61
CA LYS A 200 -1.01 17.08 23.80
C LYS A 200 -1.77 16.68 22.53
N MET A 201 -1.26 15.68 21.82
CA MET A 201 -2.00 15.16 20.67
C MET A 201 -3.41 14.90 21.17
N ARG A 202 -4.43 15.42 20.45
CA ARG A 202 -5.82 15.29 20.88
C ARG A 202 -6.02 13.84 21.30
N ASP A 203 -6.50 13.64 22.52
CA ASP A 203 -6.79 12.30 23.02
C ASP A 203 -7.62 11.59 21.93
N PRO A 204 -7.26 10.34 21.55
CA PRO A 204 -7.95 9.66 20.46
C PRO A 204 -9.45 9.74 20.68
N PRO A 205 -10.24 10.12 19.66
CA PRO A 205 -11.67 10.35 19.85
C PRO A 205 -12.27 9.11 20.49
N LEU A 206 -13.26 9.25 21.37
CA LEU A 206 -13.78 8.12 22.16
C LEU A 206 -14.21 6.92 21.30
N SER A 207 -14.58 7.15 20.03
CA SER A 207 -14.79 6.15 18.98
C SER A 207 -13.59 5.22 18.66
N THR A 208 -12.37 5.57 19.07
CA THR A 208 -11.15 4.74 18.94
C THR A 208 -11.07 3.68 20.04
N TYR A 209 -11.69 3.92 21.20
CA TYR A 209 -11.78 2.96 22.31
C TYR A 209 -13.14 2.23 22.35
N ASN A 210 -14.20 2.85 21.82
CA ASN A 210 -15.47 2.17 21.58
C ASN A 210 -15.29 1.07 20.52
N GLN A 211 -15.79 -0.13 20.80
CA GLN A 211 -15.79 -1.20 19.80
C GLN A 211 -16.72 -0.85 18.62
N PRO A 212 -16.34 -1.16 17.37
CA PRO A 212 -17.21 -0.96 16.21
C PRO A 212 -18.57 -1.67 16.37
N PRO A 213 -19.69 -1.07 15.93
CA PRO A 213 -21.03 -1.65 16.07
C PRO A 213 -21.19 -3.00 15.36
N GLU A 214 -20.36 -3.28 14.35
CA GLU A 214 -20.25 -4.57 13.68
C GLU A 214 -19.93 -5.71 14.68
N ILE A 215 -19.19 -5.44 15.75
CA ILE A 215 -18.86 -6.45 16.78
C ILE A 215 -20.09 -6.80 17.62
N SER A 216 -20.93 -5.83 17.99
CA SER A 216 -22.16 -6.11 18.74
C SER A 216 -23.19 -6.85 17.88
N LEU A 217 -23.28 -6.51 16.58
CA LEU A 217 -24.08 -7.26 15.60
C LEU A 217 -23.59 -8.71 15.45
N LEU A 218 -22.28 -8.93 15.30
CA LEU A 218 -21.69 -10.28 15.24
C LEU A 218 -21.90 -11.09 16.52
N LEU A 219 -21.96 -10.45 17.69
CA LEU A 219 -22.31 -11.11 18.96
C LEU A 219 -23.79 -11.50 18.99
N MET A 220 -24.71 -10.61 18.59
CA MET A 220 -26.13 -10.95 18.47
C MET A 220 -26.37 -12.08 17.46
N GLU A 221 -25.64 -12.08 16.34
CA GLU A 221 -25.75 -13.11 15.31
C GLU A 221 -25.15 -14.44 15.76
N LYS A 222 -24.04 -14.45 16.51
CA LYS A 222 -23.54 -15.65 17.22
C LYS A 222 -24.57 -16.21 18.20
N ILE A 223 -25.27 -15.37 18.96
CA ILE A 223 -26.31 -15.80 19.91
C ILE A 223 -27.50 -16.41 19.17
N LYS A 224 -27.98 -15.78 18.10
CA LYS A 224 -29.04 -16.33 17.22
C LYS A 224 -28.64 -17.68 16.62
N ASN A 225 -27.42 -17.78 16.08
CA ASN A 225 -26.89 -19.03 15.54
C ASN A 225 -26.76 -20.12 16.60
N ARG A 226 -26.33 -19.80 17.83
CA ARG A 226 -26.30 -20.75 18.97
C ARG A 226 -27.70 -21.26 19.29
N GLN A 227 -28.68 -20.37 19.45
CA GLN A 227 -30.09 -20.75 19.69
C GLN A 227 -30.69 -21.59 18.55
N GLN A 228 -30.30 -21.33 17.30
CA GLN A 228 -30.76 -22.10 16.15
C GLN A 228 -30.11 -23.49 16.10
N VAL A 229 -28.82 -23.61 16.39
CA VAL A 229 -28.12 -24.90 16.56
C VAL A 229 -28.71 -25.70 17.72
N GLU A 230 -29.06 -25.05 18.83
CA GLU A 230 -29.69 -25.68 19.99
C GLU A 230 -31.09 -26.21 19.67
N LYS A 231 -31.91 -25.43 18.95
CA LYS A 231 -33.22 -25.89 18.43
C LYS A 231 -33.06 -27.07 17.46
N LEU A 232 -32.09 -27.03 16.56
CA LEU A 232 -31.79 -28.13 15.64
C LEU A 232 -31.25 -29.37 16.36
N LYS A 233 -30.46 -29.20 17.42
CA LYS A 233 -30.01 -30.29 18.29
C LYS A 233 -31.20 -30.96 18.97
N ILE A 234 -32.09 -30.18 19.60
CA ILE A 234 -33.31 -30.70 20.24
C ILE A 234 -34.21 -31.43 19.24
N GLN A 235 -34.34 -30.94 18.00
CA GLN A 235 -35.05 -31.64 16.93
C GLN A 235 -34.35 -32.94 16.52
N SER A 236 -33.02 -32.96 16.42
CA SER A 236 -32.25 -34.16 16.10
C SER A 236 -32.26 -35.20 17.22
N ASP A 237 -32.22 -34.78 18.48
CA ASP A 237 -32.25 -35.67 19.64
C ASP A 237 -33.66 -36.30 19.79
N ARG A 238 -34.74 -35.56 19.48
CA ARG A 238 -36.11 -36.10 19.36
C ARG A 238 -36.29 -37.12 18.22
N LEU A 239 -35.36 -37.16 17.26
CA LEU A 239 -35.38 -38.06 16.10
C LEU A 239 -34.34 -39.18 16.21
N LYS A 240 -33.62 -39.31 17.33
CA LYS A 240 -32.74 -40.45 17.59
C LYS A 240 -33.57 -41.72 17.81
N PRO A 241 -33.27 -42.85 17.14
CA PRO A 241 -33.80 -44.13 17.55
C PRO A 241 -33.18 -44.55 18.89
N ARG A 242 -33.98 -45.19 19.74
CA ARG A 242 -33.63 -45.60 21.12
C ARG A 242 -32.39 -46.51 21.23
N CYS A 243 -31.92 -47.06 20.10
CA CYS A 243 -30.73 -47.90 19.99
C CYS A 243 -29.40 -47.12 20.01
N ALA A 244 -29.44 -45.77 20.01
CA ALA A 244 -28.23 -44.93 19.98
C ALA A 244 -27.63 -44.64 21.36
N ASP A 245 -28.37 -44.87 22.44
CA ASP A 245 -27.94 -44.60 23.81
C ASP A 245 -27.18 -45.79 24.39
N ILE A 246 -25.88 -45.88 24.06
CA ILE A 246 -24.97 -46.89 24.64
C ILE A 246 -24.67 -46.50 26.10
N ILE A 247 -25.46 -47.05 27.02
CA ILE A 247 -25.23 -46.92 28.46
C ILE A 247 -24.06 -47.84 28.85
N TYR A 248 -22.84 -47.30 28.86
CA TYR A 248 -21.79 -47.81 29.73
C TYR A 248 -22.16 -47.42 31.16
N GLY A 249 -22.66 -48.40 31.92
CA GLY A 249 -23.15 -48.19 33.27
C GLY A 249 -22.04 -48.32 34.31
N ASP A 250 -21.71 -47.22 34.98
CA ASP A 250 -21.12 -47.22 36.32
C ASP A 250 -22.16 -46.67 37.30
N ALA A 251 -22.32 -47.34 38.44
CA ALA A 251 -23.44 -47.13 39.36
C ALA A 251 -23.04 -46.39 40.65
N LYS A 252 -24.03 -45.71 41.27
CA LYS A 252 -23.99 -44.87 42.49
C LYS A 252 -23.45 -43.45 42.18
N ILE A 253 -24.24 -42.39 42.34
CA ILE A 253 -24.85 -41.95 43.61
C ILE A 253 -26.34 -41.56 43.45
N THR A 254 -27.09 -41.65 44.54
CA THR A 254 -28.55 -41.46 44.62
C THR A 254 -29.00 -40.01 44.82
N ASN A 255 -30.23 -39.73 44.38
CA ASN A 255 -31.19 -38.76 44.92
C ASN A 255 -30.67 -37.44 45.52
N ASN A 256 -31.13 -36.33 44.93
CA ASN A 256 -32.24 -35.62 45.58
C ASN A 256 -33.11 -34.89 44.56
N GLN A 257 -34.42 -34.88 44.84
CA GLN A 257 -35.38 -34.00 44.18
C GLN A 257 -35.26 -32.59 44.77
N ASN A 258 -35.48 -31.56 43.97
CA ASN A 258 -36.29 -30.40 44.35
C ASN A 258 -36.59 -29.54 43.11
N GLU A 259 -37.77 -28.96 43.10
CA GLU A 259 -38.27 -28.13 42.00
C GLU A 259 -37.83 -26.67 42.15
N CYS A 260 -37.75 -25.94 41.04
CA CYS A 260 -37.93 -24.49 41.05
C CYS A 260 -38.67 -24.07 39.77
N ASN A 261 -39.98 -23.87 39.90
CA ASN A 261 -40.83 -23.37 38.81
C ASN A 261 -40.64 -21.86 38.60
N PHE A 262 -40.96 -21.37 37.40
CA PHE A 262 -41.24 -19.95 37.18
C PHE A 262 -42.49 -19.53 37.97
N LYS A 263 -42.55 -18.27 38.45
CA LYS A 263 -43.46 -17.23 37.89
C LYS A 263 -43.41 -15.88 38.64
N ASP A 264 -43.29 -14.82 37.84
CA ASP A 264 -44.17 -13.63 37.71
C ASP A 264 -44.57 -12.73 38.94
N ASP A 265 -44.49 -11.42 38.66
CA ASP A 265 -45.40 -10.30 39.04
C ASP A 265 -45.35 -9.47 40.36
N SER A 266 -45.40 -8.15 40.10
CA SER A 266 -46.18 -7.05 40.75
C SER A 266 -46.03 -6.63 42.24
N THR A 267 -45.42 -5.44 42.43
CA THR A 267 -45.93 -4.23 43.15
C THR A 267 -46.37 -4.23 44.65
N VAL A 268 -46.29 -3.02 45.24
CA VAL A 268 -46.98 -2.49 46.46
C VAL A 268 -46.23 -2.54 47.82
N ASN A 269 -45.52 -1.43 48.10
CA ASN A 269 -45.58 -0.52 49.28
C ASN A 269 -45.50 -1.01 50.76
N ILE A 270 -45.16 -0.03 51.63
CA ILE A 270 -45.46 0.09 53.08
C ILE A 270 -44.62 -0.83 54.02
N GLU A 271 -43.96 -0.35 55.10
CA GLU A 271 -43.57 1.02 55.50
C GLU A 271 -42.47 1.00 56.61
N ASP A 272 -42.25 2.16 57.23
CA ASP A 272 -41.61 2.41 58.55
C ASP A 272 -40.11 2.73 58.74
N THR A 273 -39.83 4.04 58.60
CA THR A 273 -39.33 4.96 59.65
C THR A 273 -38.12 4.61 60.56
N SER A 274 -37.03 5.38 60.40
CA SER A 274 -36.54 6.24 61.50
C SER A 274 -35.48 7.30 61.07
N ASN A 275 -35.94 8.54 60.92
CA ASN A 275 -35.30 9.81 61.33
C ASN A 275 -33.75 9.92 61.32
N ASN A 276 -33.14 10.85 60.57
CA ASN A 276 -33.26 12.27 60.93
C ASN A 276 -32.96 13.30 59.81
N LYS A 277 -33.43 14.54 60.08
CA LYS A 277 -33.38 15.80 59.29
C LYS A 277 -31.93 16.31 59.11
N SER A 278 -31.58 17.29 58.26
CA SER A 278 -32.30 18.35 57.52
C SER A 278 -31.40 18.85 56.34
N MET A 279 -31.73 19.73 55.38
CA MET A 279 -32.86 20.66 55.17
C MET A 279 -32.93 21.09 53.69
N MET A 280 -34.12 21.49 53.18
CA MET A 280 -34.44 22.47 52.10
C MET A 280 -33.52 22.59 50.82
N ASN A 281 -34.01 22.74 49.58
CA ASN A 281 -35.36 23.17 49.14
C ASN A 281 -35.66 22.87 47.65
N SER A 282 -36.95 22.92 47.31
CA SER A 282 -37.57 23.25 46.00
C SER A 282 -36.99 22.67 44.69
N SER A 283 -37.68 21.64 44.20
CA SER A 283 -38.02 21.35 42.80
C SER A 283 -37.86 22.45 41.73
N VAL A 284 -37.41 22.06 40.54
CA VAL A 284 -38.23 22.08 39.30
C VAL A 284 -37.73 20.98 38.35
N LYS A 285 -38.67 20.30 37.68
CA LYS A 285 -38.38 19.28 36.65
C LYS A 285 -38.37 19.96 35.28
N LEU A 286 -37.21 20.17 34.70
CA LEU A 286 -37.06 20.70 33.34
C LEU A 286 -36.22 19.77 32.47
N GLU A 287 -36.59 19.68 31.20
CA GLU A 287 -36.13 18.65 30.27
C GLU A 287 -34.64 18.77 29.99
N SER A 288 -33.94 17.64 29.90
CA SER A 288 -32.56 17.60 29.42
C SER A 288 -32.53 17.80 27.90
N GLN A 289 -32.80 19.02 27.43
CA GLN A 289 -32.55 19.42 26.06
C GLN A 289 -31.06 19.23 25.77
N ARG A 290 -30.74 18.18 25.01
CA ARG A 290 -29.39 17.92 24.52
C ARG A 290 -29.05 18.97 23.46
N THR A 291 -28.63 20.15 23.89
CA THR A 291 -27.95 21.14 23.05
C THR A 291 -26.55 20.62 22.71
N SER A 292 -26.49 19.61 21.84
CA SER A 292 -25.26 19.04 21.26
C SER A 292 -24.60 20.00 20.25
N SER A 293 -24.68 21.30 20.51
CA SER A 293 -24.05 22.37 19.77
C SER A 293 -22.64 22.63 20.30
N ASN A 294 -21.74 21.66 20.12
CA ASN A 294 -20.29 21.90 20.13
C ASN A 294 -19.85 22.69 18.87
N LYS A 295 -20.55 23.81 18.62
CA LYS A 295 -20.03 24.92 17.82
C LYS A 295 -18.82 25.44 18.56
N ARG A 296 -17.63 25.03 18.13
CA ARG A 296 -16.40 25.72 18.53
C ARG A 296 -16.58 27.19 18.16
N ASP A 297 -16.29 28.11 19.08
CA ASP A 297 -16.38 29.54 18.80
C ASP A 297 -15.29 29.97 17.83
N TYR A 298 -15.55 29.79 16.53
CA TYR A 298 -14.66 30.21 15.44
C TYR A 298 -14.36 31.72 15.48
N LEU A 299 -15.20 32.51 16.14
CA LEU A 299 -14.96 33.92 16.50
C LEU A 299 -13.64 34.14 17.26
N SER A 300 -13.26 33.21 18.16
CA SER A 300 -12.01 33.31 18.95
C SER A 300 -10.73 33.26 18.11
N VAL A 301 -10.81 32.75 16.88
CA VAL A 301 -9.68 32.64 15.94
C VAL A 301 -9.53 33.89 15.06
N LEU A 302 -10.63 34.63 14.80
CA LEU A 302 -10.62 35.79 13.89
C LEU A 302 -9.70 36.92 14.34
N ASN A 303 -9.61 37.16 15.66
CA ASN A 303 -8.93 38.34 16.21
C ASN A 303 -7.41 38.16 16.37
N LYS A 304 -6.84 37.01 15.97
CA LYS A 304 -5.39 36.78 15.97
C LYS A 304 -4.81 36.90 14.56
N THR A 305 -4.88 38.10 13.99
CA THR A 305 -4.01 38.50 12.90
C THR A 305 -2.56 38.48 13.38
N ALA A 306 -1.88 37.35 13.20
CA ALA A 306 -0.45 37.26 13.46
C ALA A 306 0.26 38.36 12.67
N VAL A 307 1.01 39.23 13.35
CA VAL A 307 1.65 40.40 12.75
C VAL A 307 2.87 39.96 11.94
N VAL A 308 2.59 39.38 10.77
CA VAL A 308 3.59 39.17 9.72
C VAL A 308 4.06 40.54 9.30
N ASN A 309 5.35 40.81 9.51
CA ASN A 309 5.96 42.11 9.25
C ASN A 309 6.01 42.35 7.73
N THR A 310 4.94 42.92 7.18
CA THR A 310 4.69 43.02 5.75
C THR A 310 5.31 44.28 5.18
N ASN A 311 6.18 44.11 4.17
CA ASN A 311 6.75 45.22 3.42
C ASN A 311 5.62 46.06 2.80
N ALA A 312 5.73 47.39 2.82
CA ALA A 312 4.78 48.32 2.21
C ALA A 312 4.42 47.95 0.75
N VAL A 313 5.40 47.47 -0.02
CA VAL A 313 5.21 47.00 -1.41
C VAL A 313 4.27 45.78 -1.48
N SER A 314 4.31 44.89 -0.48
CA SER A 314 3.38 43.75 -0.39
C SER A 314 1.97 44.21 -0.04
N ILE A 315 1.82 45.14 0.91
CA ILE A 315 0.52 45.72 1.31
C ILE A 315 -0.16 46.39 0.10
N LEU A 316 0.58 47.23 -0.64
CA LEU A 316 0.06 47.94 -1.81
C LEU A 316 -0.32 46.99 -2.96
N ARG A 317 0.47 45.94 -3.21
CA ARG A 317 0.16 44.92 -4.24
C ARG A 317 -1.06 44.07 -3.87
N GLU A 318 -1.19 43.67 -2.60
CA GLU A 318 -2.35 42.92 -2.11
C GLU A 318 -3.61 43.78 -2.10
N TRP A 319 -3.52 45.05 -1.69
CA TRP A 319 -4.62 46.00 -1.77
C TRP A 319 -5.10 46.22 -3.21
N LYS A 320 -4.19 46.47 -4.17
CA LYS A 320 -4.55 46.63 -5.58
C LYS A 320 -5.34 45.43 -6.10
N LEU A 321 -4.88 44.22 -5.79
CA LEU A 321 -5.53 42.97 -6.19
C LEU A 321 -6.95 42.85 -5.59
N TYR A 322 -7.15 43.23 -4.32
CA TYR A 322 -8.49 43.26 -3.72
C TYR A 322 -9.38 44.38 -4.28
N SER A 323 -8.86 45.58 -4.51
CA SER A 323 -9.60 46.70 -5.12
C SER A 323 -10.03 46.41 -6.57
N ASP A 324 -9.18 45.73 -7.34
CA ASP A 324 -9.52 45.28 -8.70
C ASP A 324 -10.66 44.24 -8.66
N ARG A 325 -10.63 43.28 -7.71
CA ARG A 325 -11.75 42.36 -7.46
C ARG A 325 -13.02 43.06 -7.00
N GLU A 326 -12.95 44.06 -6.12
CA GLU A 326 -14.13 44.83 -5.72
C GLU A 326 -14.78 45.52 -6.92
N ARG A 327 -13.99 46.00 -7.88
CA ARG A 327 -14.49 46.58 -9.12
C ARG A 327 -15.22 45.55 -9.98
N GLU A 328 -14.64 44.37 -10.19
CA GLU A 328 -15.30 43.26 -10.90
C GLU A 328 -16.63 42.85 -10.24
N GLN A 329 -16.68 42.78 -8.90
CA GLN A 329 -17.90 42.41 -8.19
C GLN A 329 -18.97 43.52 -8.29
N ARG A 330 -18.57 44.79 -8.23
CA ARG A 330 -19.49 45.92 -8.47
C ARG A 330 -20.04 45.91 -9.89
N GLN A 331 -19.20 45.69 -10.89
CA GLN A 331 -19.63 45.56 -12.29
C GLN A 331 -20.65 44.44 -12.46
N LYS A 332 -20.38 43.25 -11.91
CA LYS A 332 -21.32 42.12 -11.93
C LYS A 332 -22.63 42.38 -11.18
N LEU A 333 -22.61 43.18 -10.10
CA LEU A 333 -23.84 43.60 -9.44
C LEU A 333 -24.64 44.56 -10.32
N CYS A 334 -24.00 45.57 -10.94
CA CYS A 334 -24.68 46.47 -11.87
C CYS A 334 -25.21 45.76 -13.14
N GLU A 335 -24.49 44.75 -13.64
CA GLU A 335 -24.94 43.86 -14.72
C GLU A 335 -26.20 43.10 -14.29
N LEU A 336 -26.22 42.51 -13.09
CA LEU A 336 -27.39 41.81 -12.54
C LEU A 336 -28.57 42.75 -12.23
N GLU A 337 -28.30 43.98 -11.77
CA GLU A 337 -29.30 45.05 -11.59
C GLU A 337 -29.92 45.46 -12.93
N SER A 338 -29.12 45.49 -14.02
CA SER A 338 -29.60 45.82 -15.37
C SER A 338 -30.35 44.67 -16.08
N GLY A 339 -30.10 43.42 -15.68
CA GLY A 339 -30.60 42.20 -16.32
C GLY A 339 -31.52 41.35 -15.44
N ALA A 340 -32.27 41.98 -14.53
CA ALA A 340 -32.95 41.30 -13.44
C ALA A 340 -34.09 40.35 -13.90
N PHE A 341 -33.83 39.04 -13.88
CA PHE A 341 -34.87 38.05 -13.56
C PHE A 341 -35.52 38.46 -12.23
N THR A 342 -36.85 38.34 -12.13
CA THR A 342 -37.52 38.52 -10.83
C THR A 342 -36.99 37.49 -9.83
N ASN A 343 -36.90 37.86 -8.55
CA ASN A 343 -36.40 36.97 -7.50
C ASN A 343 -37.20 35.65 -7.44
N ALA A 344 -38.49 35.68 -7.76
CA ALA A 344 -39.32 34.48 -7.94
C ALA A 344 -38.79 33.58 -9.08
N ALA A 345 -38.62 34.11 -10.29
CA ALA A 345 -38.16 33.35 -11.45
C ALA A 345 -36.74 32.78 -11.27
N TYR A 346 -35.82 33.54 -10.66
CA TYR A 346 -34.48 33.04 -10.30
C TYR A 346 -34.56 31.84 -9.34
N ASN A 347 -35.42 31.90 -8.32
CA ASN A 347 -35.58 30.79 -7.38
C ASN A 347 -36.25 29.56 -8.02
N SER A 348 -37.21 29.74 -8.93
CA SER A 348 -37.79 28.63 -9.71
C SER A 348 -36.73 27.94 -10.58
N TRP A 349 -35.99 28.71 -11.39
CA TRP A 349 -34.89 28.19 -12.22
C TRP A 349 -33.83 27.46 -11.38
N LYS A 350 -33.45 28.04 -10.24
CA LYS A 350 -32.49 27.43 -9.31
C LYS A 350 -33.02 26.10 -8.75
N GLN A 351 -34.30 26.02 -8.40
CA GLN A 351 -34.92 24.78 -7.94
C GLN A 351 -34.94 23.72 -9.04
N GLU A 352 -35.25 24.09 -10.29
CA GLU A 352 -35.18 23.18 -11.43
C GLU A 352 -33.77 22.63 -11.67
N GLU A 353 -32.74 23.49 -11.68
CA GLU A 353 -31.34 23.06 -11.84
C GLU A 353 -30.86 22.20 -10.69
N GLU A 354 -31.17 22.57 -9.44
CA GLU A 354 -30.89 21.71 -8.30
C GLU A 354 -31.56 20.32 -8.42
N MET A 355 -32.79 20.25 -8.94
CA MET A 355 -33.50 18.98 -9.15
C MET A 355 -32.93 18.17 -10.32
N LYS A 356 -32.55 18.81 -11.43
CA LYS A 356 -31.82 18.18 -12.56
C LYS A 356 -30.49 17.58 -12.08
N ILE A 357 -29.72 18.33 -11.29
CA ILE A 357 -28.43 17.87 -10.72
C ILE A 357 -28.65 16.67 -9.79
N LYS A 358 -29.60 16.75 -8.85
CA LYS A 358 -29.95 15.63 -7.93
C LYS A 358 -30.39 14.38 -8.70
N LEU A 359 -31.23 14.54 -9.72
CA LEU A 359 -31.70 13.45 -10.58
C LEU A 359 -30.56 12.81 -11.40
N ASN A 360 -29.64 13.60 -11.93
CA ASN A 360 -28.45 13.09 -12.64
C ASN A 360 -27.49 12.35 -11.70
N GLN A 361 -27.30 12.83 -10.46
CA GLN A 361 -26.54 12.12 -9.44
C GLN A 361 -27.17 10.75 -9.10
N LEU A 362 -28.48 10.70 -8.90
CA LEU A 362 -29.20 9.44 -8.64
C LEU A 362 -29.08 8.45 -9.82
N LYS A 363 -29.23 8.93 -11.07
CA LYS A 363 -28.99 8.13 -12.28
C LYS A 363 -27.58 7.55 -12.31
N GLN A 364 -26.55 8.37 -12.04
CA GLN A 364 -25.16 7.92 -12.05
C GLN A 364 -24.86 6.90 -10.93
N MET A 365 -25.46 7.07 -9.74
CA MET A 365 -25.33 6.12 -8.64
C MET A 365 -25.96 4.75 -8.98
N GLU A 366 -27.12 4.72 -9.63
CA GLU A 366 -27.72 3.47 -10.09
C GLU A 366 -26.96 2.84 -11.27
N ARG A 367 -26.45 3.62 -12.24
CA ARG A 367 -25.53 3.13 -13.29
C ARG A 367 -24.31 2.43 -12.69
N ASN A 368 -23.68 3.06 -11.69
CA ASN A 368 -22.54 2.49 -10.98
C ASN A 368 -22.93 1.19 -10.25
N ARG A 369 -24.09 1.13 -9.59
CA ARG A 369 -24.58 -0.08 -8.91
C ARG A 369 -24.82 -1.23 -9.90
N LEU A 370 -25.46 -0.97 -11.05
CA LEU A 370 -25.70 -1.97 -12.09
C LEU A 370 -24.39 -2.46 -12.70
N ASN A 371 -23.44 -1.57 -13.02
CA ASN A 371 -22.12 -1.93 -13.54
C ASN A 371 -21.35 -2.88 -12.58
N VAL A 372 -21.40 -2.62 -11.27
CA VAL A 372 -20.79 -3.52 -10.26
C VAL A 372 -21.47 -4.89 -10.24
N MET A 373 -22.79 -4.94 -10.31
CA MET A 373 -23.54 -6.20 -10.33
C MET A 373 -23.31 -6.99 -11.63
N ILE A 374 -23.25 -6.33 -12.78
CA ILE A 374 -22.90 -6.94 -14.08
C ILE A 374 -21.48 -7.51 -14.05
N SER A 375 -20.51 -6.74 -13.50
CA SER A 375 -19.13 -7.21 -13.34
C SER A 375 -19.02 -8.47 -12.47
N HIS A 376 -19.84 -8.55 -11.40
CA HIS A 376 -19.89 -9.72 -10.52
C HIS A 376 -20.45 -10.97 -11.22
N GLU A 377 -21.55 -10.85 -11.97
CA GLU A 377 -22.12 -12.00 -12.70
C GLU A 377 -21.20 -12.42 -13.87
N ALA A 378 -20.62 -11.48 -14.63
CA ALA A 378 -19.63 -11.78 -15.65
C ALA A 378 -18.38 -12.49 -15.09
N SER A 379 -17.90 -12.08 -13.91
CA SER A 379 -16.85 -12.79 -13.16
C SER A 379 -17.24 -14.22 -12.78
N SER A 380 -18.52 -14.45 -12.49
CA SER A 380 -19.07 -15.76 -12.14
C SER A 380 -19.19 -16.68 -13.36
N THR A 381 -19.67 -16.16 -14.50
CA THR A 381 -19.73 -16.89 -15.78
C THR A 381 -18.34 -17.26 -16.28
N ALA A 382 -17.37 -16.33 -16.25
CA ALA A 382 -15.99 -16.61 -16.65
C ALA A 382 -15.33 -17.73 -15.81
N LYS A 383 -15.61 -17.80 -14.50
CA LYS A 383 -15.18 -18.91 -13.62
C LYS A 383 -15.84 -20.24 -14.00
N PHE A 384 -17.12 -20.22 -14.37
CA PHE A 384 -17.83 -21.41 -14.82
C PHE A 384 -17.28 -21.94 -16.15
N ASP A 385 -17.04 -21.08 -17.14
CA ASP A 385 -16.45 -21.45 -18.42
C ASP A 385 -15.06 -22.08 -18.28
N LEU A 386 -14.22 -21.49 -17.41
CA LEU A 386 -12.90 -22.02 -17.08
C LEU A 386 -13.02 -23.41 -16.43
N CYS A 387 -13.99 -23.60 -15.54
CA CYS A 387 -14.30 -24.90 -14.95
C CYS A 387 -14.77 -25.92 -16.00
N CYS A 388 -15.63 -25.53 -16.94
CA CYS A 388 -16.11 -26.38 -18.02
C CYS A 388 -15.01 -26.76 -19.02
N LYS A 389 -14.16 -25.81 -19.43
CA LYS A 389 -12.97 -26.06 -20.25
C LYS A 389 -12.01 -27.05 -19.57
N ARG A 390 -11.77 -26.90 -18.26
CA ARG A 390 -10.99 -27.87 -17.45
C ARG A 390 -11.65 -29.25 -17.37
N LYS A 391 -12.97 -29.33 -17.12
CA LYS A 391 -13.74 -30.60 -17.11
C LYS A 391 -13.62 -31.34 -18.45
N ILE A 392 -13.71 -30.62 -19.58
CA ILE A 392 -13.59 -31.20 -20.93
C ILE A 392 -12.16 -31.71 -21.19
N ALA A 393 -11.13 -30.92 -20.89
CA ALA A 393 -9.74 -31.32 -21.06
C ALA A 393 -9.37 -32.55 -20.20
N ALA A 394 -9.81 -32.60 -18.94
CA ALA A 394 -9.60 -33.75 -18.06
C ALA A 394 -10.29 -35.03 -18.57
N ASN A 395 -11.48 -34.91 -19.18
CA ASN A 395 -12.17 -36.05 -19.80
C ASN A 395 -11.43 -36.55 -21.05
N LYS A 396 -10.93 -35.65 -21.92
CA LYS A 396 -10.10 -36.03 -23.08
C LYS A 396 -8.87 -36.82 -22.64
N LEU A 397 -8.08 -36.26 -21.71
CA LEU A 397 -6.89 -36.90 -21.17
C LEU A 397 -7.18 -38.23 -20.46
N ARG A 398 -8.36 -38.40 -19.85
CA ARG A 398 -8.80 -39.69 -19.28
C ARG A 398 -9.11 -40.72 -20.36
N ASN A 399 -9.73 -40.31 -21.47
CA ASN A 399 -10.02 -41.20 -22.59
C ASN A 399 -8.74 -41.61 -23.32
N GLU A 400 -7.82 -40.67 -23.57
CA GLU A 400 -6.49 -40.91 -24.15
C GLU A 400 -5.68 -41.92 -23.30
N LYS A 401 -5.66 -41.74 -21.97
CA LYS A 401 -5.02 -42.72 -21.06
C LYS A 401 -5.68 -44.09 -21.10
N ARG A 402 -6.99 -44.17 -21.32
CA ARG A 402 -7.71 -45.46 -21.46
C ARG A 402 -7.39 -46.15 -22.77
N ALA A 403 -7.27 -45.41 -23.88
CA ALA A 403 -6.84 -45.95 -25.18
C ALA A 403 -5.43 -46.57 -25.07
N LYS A 404 -4.46 -45.81 -24.56
CA LYS A 404 -3.07 -46.26 -24.35
C LYS A 404 -2.94 -47.48 -23.44
N LEU A 405 -3.80 -47.62 -22.44
CA LEU A 405 -3.85 -48.81 -21.60
C LEU A 405 -4.38 -50.04 -22.36
N LEU A 406 -5.37 -49.87 -23.23
CA LEU A 406 -5.89 -50.96 -24.07
C LEU A 406 -4.89 -51.39 -25.15
N GLU A 407 -4.18 -50.43 -25.74
CA GLU A 407 -3.04 -50.67 -26.65
C GLU A 407 -1.97 -51.54 -25.96
N PHE A 408 -1.48 -51.10 -24.79
CA PHE A 408 -0.49 -51.85 -24.01
C PHE A 408 -0.96 -53.26 -23.59
N LEU A 409 -2.23 -53.42 -23.23
CA LEU A 409 -2.79 -54.74 -22.88
C LEU A 409 -2.88 -55.67 -24.10
N ASN A 410 -3.15 -55.14 -25.30
CA ASN A 410 -3.12 -55.91 -26.54
C ASN A 410 -1.69 -56.28 -26.95
N GLU A 411 -0.73 -55.36 -26.83
CA GLU A 411 0.69 -55.66 -27.01
C GLU A 411 1.17 -56.75 -26.05
N LYS A 412 0.75 -56.69 -24.78
CA LYS A 412 1.12 -57.70 -23.78
C LYS A 412 0.55 -59.08 -24.09
N LYS A 413 -0.70 -59.17 -24.57
CA LYS A 413 -1.25 -60.43 -25.11
C LYS A 413 -0.42 -60.95 -26.28
N LEU A 414 -0.13 -60.11 -27.27
CA LEU A 414 0.68 -60.49 -28.44
C LEU A 414 2.10 -60.94 -28.06
N GLN A 415 2.71 -60.32 -27.04
CA GLN A 415 3.98 -60.76 -26.45
C GLN A 415 3.84 -62.12 -25.76
N GLN A 416 2.77 -62.32 -24.98
CA GLN A 416 2.50 -63.57 -24.28
C GLN A 416 2.24 -64.72 -25.27
N ASP A 417 1.53 -64.48 -26.37
CA ASP A 417 1.32 -65.46 -27.45
C ASP A 417 2.62 -65.82 -28.17
N LYS A 418 3.54 -64.86 -28.37
CA LYS A 418 4.89 -65.13 -28.90
C LYS A 418 5.72 -65.97 -27.92
N VAL A 419 5.72 -65.62 -26.63
CA VAL A 419 6.40 -66.40 -25.59
C VAL A 419 5.81 -67.81 -25.47
N ASN A 420 4.49 -67.97 -25.59
CA ASN A 420 3.81 -69.27 -25.57
C ASN A 420 4.18 -70.16 -26.78
N LYS A 421 4.58 -69.59 -27.93
CA LYS A 421 5.13 -70.34 -29.07
C LYS A 421 6.57 -70.78 -28.79
N VAL A 422 7.44 -69.84 -28.42
CA VAL A 422 8.84 -70.13 -28.05
C VAL A 422 8.93 -71.13 -26.90
N ALA A 423 8.03 -71.08 -25.91
CA ALA A 423 7.98 -72.04 -24.81
C ALA A 423 7.67 -73.47 -25.28
N LYS A 424 6.88 -73.65 -26.35
CA LYS A 424 6.62 -74.98 -26.95
C LYS A 424 7.83 -75.48 -27.75
N GLU A 425 8.48 -74.60 -28.49
CA GLU A 425 9.73 -74.89 -29.23
C GLU A 425 10.89 -75.23 -28.27
N VAL A 426 10.98 -74.53 -27.14
CA VAL A 426 11.94 -74.83 -26.07
C VAL A 426 11.55 -76.10 -25.33
N ALA A 427 10.27 -76.41 -25.12
CA ALA A 427 9.85 -77.66 -24.47
C ALA A 427 10.30 -78.89 -25.28
N SER A 428 10.00 -78.94 -26.59
CA SER A 428 10.46 -80.04 -27.46
C SER A 428 11.99 -80.08 -27.57
N SER A 429 12.65 -78.93 -27.67
CA SER A 429 14.12 -78.85 -27.60
C SER A 429 14.68 -79.36 -26.27
N HIS A 430 13.97 -79.16 -25.16
CA HIS A 430 14.40 -79.61 -23.84
C HIS A 430 14.17 -81.13 -23.65
N GLU A 431 13.19 -81.73 -24.32
CA GLU A 431 13.06 -83.19 -24.40
C GLU A 431 14.23 -83.82 -25.18
N ASN A 432 14.57 -83.25 -26.34
CA ASN A 432 15.77 -83.62 -27.10
C ASN A 432 17.05 -83.45 -26.26
N ALA A 433 17.16 -82.35 -25.51
CA ALA A 433 18.29 -82.10 -24.61
C ALA A 433 18.32 -83.03 -23.38
N LYS A 434 17.17 -83.50 -22.87
CA LYS A 434 17.12 -84.55 -21.82
C LYS A 434 17.65 -85.88 -22.36
N ILE A 435 17.32 -86.23 -23.61
CA ILE A 435 17.85 -87.43 -24.28
C ILE A 435 19.37 -87.32 -24.47
N ALA A 436 19.88 -86.17 -24.92
CA ALA A 436 21.32 -85.92 -25.03
C ALA A 436 22.04 -85.92 -23.66
N LYS A 437 21.44 -85.30 -22.63
CA LYS A 437 22.01 -85.24 -21.28
C LYS A 437 22.13 -86.61 -20.61
N LYS A 438 21.27 -87.58 -20.91
CA LYS A 438 21.45 -88.97 -20.42
C LYS A 438 22.77 -89.55 -20.92
N LYS A 439 22.99 -89.52 -22.24
CA LYS A 439 24.25 -89.96 -22.89
C LYS A 439 25.48 -89.22 -22.30
N LEU A 440 25.43 -87.89 -22.21
CA LEU A 440 26.53 -87.09 -21.68
C LEU A 440 26.79 -87.29 -20.17
N MET A 441 25.80 -87.77 -19.39
CA MET A 441 25.99 -88.16 -17.99
C MET A 441 26.68 -89.53 -17.87
N GLU A 442 26.44 -90.45 -18.80
CA GLU A 442 27.14 -91.74 -18.90
C GLU A 442 28.61 -91.55 -19.30
N GLU A 443 28.91 -90.49 -20.05
CA GLU A 443 30.28 -90.05 -20.37
C GLU A 443 30.94 -89.29 -19.22
N LYS A 444 30.33 -88.22 -18.70
CA LYS A 444 30.95 -87.39 -17.63
C LYS A 444 31.14 -88.11 -16.30
N LYS A 445 30.40 -89.18 -16.03
CA LYS A 445 30.67 -90.07 -14.89
C LYS A 445 32.06 -90.73 -14.96
N LYS A 446 32.66 -90.87 -16.14
CA LYS A 446 33.99 -91.44 -16.34
C LYS A 446 35.09 -90.42 -16.03
N SER A 447 34.91 -89.16 -16.44
CA SER A 447 35.92 -88.10 -16.24
C SER A 447 35.85 -87.36 -14.90
N ALA A 448 34.69 -87.30 -14.24
CA ALA A 448 34.59 -86.63 -12.94
C ALA A 448 35.43 -87.32 -11.83
N SER A 449 35.67 -88.63 -11.98
CA SER A 449 36.58 -89.44 -11.15
C SER A 449 38.08 -89.11 -11.32
N GLU A 450 38.43 -88.32 -12.33
CA GLU A 450 39.81 -87.97 -12.67
C GLU A 450 40.17 -86.62 -12.01
N ILE A 451 39.39 -85.57 -12.32
CA ILE A 451 39.65 -84.17 -11.90
C ILE A 451 39.51 -83.93 -10.39
N LEU A 452 38.68 -84.71 -9.67
CA LEU A 452 38.46 -84.54 -8.22
C LEU A 452 39.72 -84.76 -7.35
N LYS A 453 40.81 -85.22 -7.95
CA LYS A 453 42.12 -85.45 -7.31
C LYS A 453 43.00 -84.20 -7.26
N GLU A 454 42.72 -83.19 -8.10
CA GLU A 454 43.65 -82.10 -8.40
C GLU A 454 43.33 -80.81 -7.62
N SER A 455 42.05 -80.41 -7.51
CA SER A 455 41.66 -79.07 -7.05
C SER A 455 41.87 -78.76 -5.57
N LYS A 456 42.18 -79.76 -4.73
CA LYS A 456 42.36 -79.57 -3.28
C LYS A 456 43.67 -78.88 -2.89
N GLN A 457 44.55 -78.56 -3.84
CA GLN A 457 45.94 -78.19 -3.58
C GLN A 457 46.24 -76.68 -3.63
N LEU A 458 45.24 -75.80 -3.87
CA LEU A 458 45.49 -74.40 -4.28
C LEU A 458 44.80 -73.29 -3.46
N LEU A 459 43.99 -73.61 -2.43
CA LEU A 459 43.08 -72.60 -1.85
C LEU A 459 43.64 -71.84 -0.63
N ASP A 460 44.63 -72.41 0.07
CA ASP A 460 45.02 -71.94 1.42
C ASP A 460 45.93 -70.70 1.45
N GLU A 461 46.50 -70.28 0.32
CA GLU A 461 47.57 -69.25 0.27
C GLU A 461 47.06 -67.78 0.33
N ALA A 462 45.78 -67.53 0.04
CA ALA A 462 45.34 -66.19 -0.40
C ALA A 462 45.02 -65.17 0.72
N VAL A 463 44.75 -65.62 1.96
CA VAL A 463 44.02 -64.81 2.96
C VAL A 463 44.86 -63.71 3.64
N ILE A 464 46.19 -63.85 3.67
CA ILE A 464 47.05 -63.21 4.69
C ILE A 464 47.31 -61.70 4.46
N LYS A 465 47.14 -61.15 3.25
CA LYS A 465 47.79 -59.88 2.84
C LYS A 465 47.02 -58.56 3.04
N ALA A 466 45.81 -58.56 3.63
CA ALA A 466 44.83 -57.48 3.40
C ALA A 466 44.68 -56.38 4.49
N GLN A 467 45.49 -56.34 5.55
CA GLN A 467 45.01 -55.79 6.84
C GLN A 467 45.67 -54.47 7.36
N GLU A 468 46.70 -53.93 6.71
CA GLU A 468 47.64 -53.00 7.39
C GLU A 468 47.41 -51.47 7.18
N GLU A 469 46.85 -51.03 6.05
CA GLU A 469 47.02 -49.65 5.52
C GLU A 469 46.36 -48.47 6.29
N LYS A 470 45.51 -48.70 7.30
CA LYS A 470 44.43 -47.75 7.66
C LYS A 470 44.73 -46.59 8.64
N ARG A 471 45.96 -46.36 9.11
CA ARG A 471 46.19 -45.57 10.36
C ARG A 471 46.50 -44.05 10.26
N MET A 472 47.01 -43.51 9.15
CA MET A 472 47.83 -42.27 9.20
C MET A 472 47.13 -40.87 9.05
N LYS A 473 45.80 -40.73 9.07
CA LYS A 473 45.11 -39.53 8.48
C LYS A 473 44.42 -38.52 9.44
N LYS A 474 45.01 -38.07 10.58
CA LYS A 474 44.22 -37.28 11.59
C LYS A 474 44.69 -35.92 12.16
N GLU A 475 45.96 -35.49 12.08
CA GLU A 475 46.48 -34.49 13.05
C GLU A 475 46.32 -32.98 12.72
N LEU A 476 46.07 -32.58 11.46
CA LEU A 476 46.49 -31.26 10.93
C LEU A 476 45.76 -29.97 11.41
N ILE A 477 44.64 -30.04 12.13
CA ILE A 477 43.55 -29.04 11.99
C ILE A 477 43.53 -27.88 13.05
N ARG A 478 44.60 -27.65 13.83
CA ARG A 478 44.46 -27.01 15.17
C ARG A 478 44.66 -25.48 15.37
N GLN A 479 45.28 -24.70 14.48
CA GLN A 479 46.05 -23.48 14.93
C GLN A 479 45.50 -22.04 14.68
N ILE A 480 44.45 -21.77 13.90
CA ILE A 480 44.25 -20.44 13.23
C ILE A 480 43.39 -19.42 14.04
N GLN A 481 43.58 -19.20 15.35
CA GLN A 481 42.58 -18.45 16.18
C GLN A 481 43.08 -17.30 17.11
N ALA A 482 44.23 -16.65 16.88
CA ALA A 482 44.94 -15.92 17.95
C ALA A 482 44.94 -14.35 18.00
N GLU A 483 44.64 -13.59 16.94
CA GLU A 483 45.00 -12.14 16.82
C GLU A 483 43.87 -11.27 16.18
N GLU A 484 43.63 -9.94 16.40
CA GLU A 484 44.08 -8.86 17.34
C GLU A 484 43.18 -7.55 17.25
N LEU A 485 43.33 -6.50 18.11
CA LEU A 485 42.48 -5.22 18.20
C LEU A 485 43.15 -3.94 18.90
N SER A 486 42.88 -2.61 18.55
CA SER A 486 42.89 -1.29 19.37
C SER A 486 43.31 0.16 18.74
N ALA A 487 43.03 1.42 19.32
CA ALA A 487 43.36 2.88 18.84
C ALA A 487 43.00 4.28 19.69
N ILE A 488 43.38 5.61 19.29
CA ILE A 488 42.85 7.14 19.40
C ILE A 488 43.15 8.38 20.47
N MET A 489 43.34 9.78 20.16
CA MET A 489 42.92 11.18 20.87
C MET A 489 43.56 12.71 20.59
N THR A 490 43.06 13.98 21.06
CA THR A 490 43.51 15.54 20.86
C THR A 490 42.80 16.78 21.73
N LYS A 491 42.85 18.23 21.86
CA LYS A 491 43.37 19.73 21.50
C LYS A 491 43.07 20.92 22.63
N SER A 492 43.09 22.36 22.76
CA SER A 492 43.42 23.85 22.24
C SER A 492 43.16 25.11 23.32
N ARG A 493 43.16 26.55 23.37
CA ARG A 493 43.46 27.98 22.70
C ARG A 493 43.12 29.41 23.52
N ASN A 494 43.66 30.72 23.36
CA ASN A 494 43.07 32.21 23.53
C ASN A 494 43.83 33.69 23.71
N ILE A 495 43.29 34.89 24.31
CA ILE A 495 43.29 36.44 23.88
C ILE A 495 43.04 37.69 24.99
N LYS A 496 43.08 39.14 25.08
CA LYS A 496 43.40 40.58 24.45
C LYS A 496 43.62 42.00 25.36
N GLN A 497 43.22 43.34 25.05
CA GLN A 497 43.86 44.79 25.34
C GLN A 497 43.03 46.20 25.77
N ILE A 498 43.60 47.49 26.03
CA ILE A 498 42.98 48.90 26.51
C ILE A 498 43.62 50.42 26.20
N ASP A 499 43.27 51.68 26.79
CA ASP A 499 43.42 53.21 26.33
C ASP A 499 43.41 54.58 27.34
N LEU A 500 43.68 55.95 26.99
CA LEU A 500 43.67 57.33 27.84
C LEU A 500 43.85 58.91 27.25
N THR A 501 43.74 60.14 27.99
CA THR A 501 43.74 61.70 27.53
C THR A 501 43.96 63.07 28.48
N ASN A 502 44.29 64.39 28.05
CA ASN A 502 44.23 65.86 28.71
C ASN A 502 44.43 67.19 27.76
N THR A 503 44.74 68.49 28.17
CA THR A 503 44.86 69.79 27.32
C THR A 503 46.02 70.86 27.60
N PRO A 504 46.55 71.70 26.63
CA PRO A 504 47.83 72.47 26.79
C PRO A 504 47.97 74.04 26.73
N GLY A 505 47.33 74.85 25.84
CA GLY A 505 47.45 76.35 25.78
C GLY A 505 48.76 77.00 25.23
N HIS A 506 48.67 77.90 24.24
CA HIS A 506 49.81 78.42 23.43
C HIS A 506 49.82 79.93 23.06
N GLY A 507 48.74 80.71 23.26
CA GLY A 507 48.74 82.18 23.22
C GLY A 507 48.20 82.92 21.97
N LEU A 508 47.56 82.25 20.99
CA LEU A 508 46.89 82.95 19.87
C LEU A 508 45.61 83.70 20.31
N LEU A 509 45.27 84.79 19.62
CA LEU A 509 44.07 85.64 19.81
C LEU A 509 42.71 84.91 19.76
N ASN A 510 42.67 83.63 19.36
CA ASN A 510 41.46 82.81 19.23
C ASN A 510 41.47 81.57 20.15
N GLU A 511 42.41 81.48 21.11
CA GLU A 511 42.58 80.27 21.92
C GLU A 511 41.54 80.06 23.02
N MET A 512 41.35 78.78 23.32
CA MET A 512 40.36 78.23 24.24
C MET A 512 40.84 76.83 24.67
N SER A 513 40.61 76.44 25.93
CA SER A 513 40.77 75.07 26.44
C SER A 513 39.94 74.06 25.64
N ILE A 514 40.20 72.75 25.71
CA ILE A 514 39.31 71.69 25.18
C ILE A 514 37.92 71.81 25.81
N VAL A 515 37.82 72.37 27.02
CA VAL A 515 36.55 72.63 27.72
C VAL A 515 35.83 73.86 27.14
N GLU A 516 36.56 74.91 26.76
CA GLU A 516 35.98 76.14 26.18
C GLU A 516 35.73 76.01 24.67
N LEU A 517 36.62 75.33 23.93
CA LEU A 517 36.40 74.84 22.57
C LEU A 517 35.19 73.91 22.50
N ARG A 518 34.80 73.23 23.59
CA ARG A 518 33.52 72.53 23.65
C ARG A 518 32.35 73.51 23.73
N GLU A 519 32.46 74.66 24.40
CA GLU A 519 31.34 75.56 24.67
C GLU A 519 30.88 76.39 23.45
N ARG A 520 31.78 77.11 22.76
CA ARG A 520 31.38 77.82 21.51
C ARG A 520 30.89 76.83 20.45
N LEU A 521 31.52 75.66 20.39
CA LEU A 521 31.09 74.54 19.56
C LEU A 521 29.72 73.99 20.03
N ASN A 522 29.38 74.04 21.33
CA ASN A 522 28.04 73.71 21.85
C ASN A 522 26.97 74.70 21.40
N GLN A 523 27.24 76.00 21.37
CA GLN A 523 26.28 76.97 20.81
C GLN A 523 26.03 76.74 19.32
N LEU A 524 27.08 76.49 18.53
CA LEU A 524 26.95 76.13 17.11
C LEU A 524 26.29 74.75 16.90
N LYS A 525 26.55 73.77 17.77
CA LYS A 525 25.80 72.50 17.81
C LYS A 525 24.31 72.76 18.04
N ILE A 526 23.92 73.60 18.99
CA ILE A 526 22.52 73.86 19.36
C ILE A 526 21.74 74.46 18.17
N ASN A 527 22.27 75.48 17.49
CA ASN A 527 21.57 76.05 16.32
C ASN A 527 21.51 75.05 15.15
N LYS A 528 22.61 74.35 14.86
CA LYS A 528 22.63 73.27 13.85
C LYS A 528 21.70 72.10 14.22
N GLN A 529 21.51 71.84 15.51
CA GLN A 529 20.62 70.82 16.04
C GLN A 529 19.15 71.22 15.85
N ARG A 530 18.78 72.49 16.07
CA ARG A 530 17.41 72.99 15.82
C ARG A 530 16.99 72.81 14.36
N GLU A 531 17.84 73.22 13.41
CA GLU A 531 17.59 72.97 11.98
C GLU A 531 17.45 71.48 11.65
N LEU A 532 18.24 70.62 12.30
CA LEU A 532 18.15 69.18 12.13
C LEU A 532 16.90 68.59 12.79
N GLU A 533 16.37 69.21 13.84
CA GLU A 533 15.12 68.85 14.52
C GLU A 533 13.91 69.21 13.66
N GLU A 534 13.81 70.43 13.13
CA GLU A 534 12.77 70.81 12.14
C GLU A 534 12.76 69.86 10.93
N LYS A 535 13.94 69.52 10.39
CA LYS A 535 14.09 68.57 9.27
C LYS A 535 13.77 67.13 9.69
N ARG A 536 14.00 66.73 10.96
CA ARG A 536 13.57 65.43 11.49
C ARG A 536 12.05 65.37 11.65
N ASP A 537 11.42 66.42 12.17
CA ASP A 537 9.99 66.46 12.48
C ASP A 537 9.15 66.42 11.20
N ALA A 538 9.57 67.16 10.16
CA ALA A 538 9.02 67.02 8.82
C ALA A 538 9.11 65.56 8.32
N ILE A 539 10.29 64.93 8.44
CA ILE A 539 10.53 63.53 8.05
C ILE A 539 9.72 62.54 8.92
N ILE A 540 9.44 62.86 10.18
CA ILE A 540 8.63 62.04 11.11
C ILE A 540 7.15 62.10 10.71
N ASN A 541 6.59 63.30 10.51
CA ASN A 541 5.22 63.48 10.03
C ASN A 541 4.99 62.76 8.69
N ASP A 542 5.94 62.92 7.77
CA ASP A 542 5.92 62.30 6.45
C ASP A 542 5.97 60.75 6.51
N LYS A 543 6.69 60.18 7.50
CA LYS A 543 6.65 58.74 7.82
C LYS A 543 5.34 58.33 8.48
N GLU A 544 4.83 59.11 9.43
CA GLU A 544 3.57 58.85 10.11
C GLU A 544 2.41 58.75 9.12
N GLN A 545 2.27 59.71 8.21
CA GLN A 545 1.23 59.68 7.18
C GLN A 545 1.30 58.40 6.34
N LYS A 546 2.51 57.99 5.94
CA LYS A 546 2.75 56.74 5.20
C LYS A 546 2.40 55.51 6.04
N THR A 547 2.66 55.50 7.35
CA THR A 547 2.20 54.41 8.23
C THR A 547 0.68 54.39 8.44
N LYS A 548 0.03 55.55 8.59
CA LYS A 548 -1.44 55.68 8.74
C LYS A 548 -2.16 55.07 7.53
N VAL A 549 -1.72 55.40 6.31
CA VAL A 549 -2.23 54.79 5.06
C VAL A 549 -1.99 53.28 5.02
N LEU A 550 -0.79 52.79 5.36
CA LEU A 550 -0.49 51.36 5.36
C LEU A 550 -1.31 50.57 6.40
N LEU A 551 -1.56 51.15 7.57
CA LEU A 551 -2.44 50.58 8.60
C LEU A 551 -3.89 50.49 8.12
N GLU A 552 -4.43 51.55 7.52
CA GLU A 552 -5.76 51.51 6.90
C GLU A 552 -5.88 50.37 5.87
N LEU A 553 -4.92 50.28 4.94
CA LEU A 553 -4.92 49.22 3.92
C LEU A 553 -4.83 47.84 4.55
N LEU A 554 -4.04 47.66 5.61
CA LEU A 554 -3.99 46.41 6.38
C LEU A 554 -5.35 46.06 7.03
N THR A 555 -6.13 47.03 7.54
CA THR A 555 -7.47 46.73 8.07
C THR A 555 -8.44 46.28 6.96
N ARG A 556 -8.37 46.90 5.76
CA ARG A 556 -9.20 46.53 4.61
C ARG A 556 -8.82 45.14 4.09
N ILE A 557 -7.53 44.86 3.92
CA ILE A 557 -6.99 43.53 3.60
C ILE A 557 -7.43 42.49 4.64
N GLY A 558 -7.39 42.83 5.94
CA GLY A 558 -7.87 41.98 7.03
C GLY A 558 -9.33 41.55 6.86
N LYS A 559 -10.22 42.48 6.49
CA LYS A 559 -11.63 42.19 6.19
C LYS A 559 -11.78 41.24 4.99
N HIS A 560 -11.03 41.42 3.91
CA HIS A 560 -11.08 40.48 2.78
C HIS A 560 -10.52 39.09 3.12
N ARG A 561 -9.47 39.02 3.95
CA ARG A 561 -8.91 37.75 4.43
C ARG A 561 -9.91 37.00 5.31
N SER A 562 -10.58 37.67 6.25
CA SER A 562 -11.58 37.03 7.12
C SER A 562 -12.78 36.52 6.32
N VAL A 563 -13.33 37.32 5.38
CA VAL A 563 -14.39 36.89 4.45
C VAL A 563 -13.95 35.65 3.64
N LYS A 564 -12.72 35.61 3.13
CA LYS A 564 -12.19 34.43 2.42
C LYS A 564 -12.13 33.20 3.33
N THR A 565 -11.71 33.33 4.59
CA THR A 565 -11.70 32.19 5.53
C THR A 565 -13.09 31.70 5.90
N ILE A 566 -14.06 32.60 6.05
CA ILE A 566 -15.47 32.25 6.32
C ILE A 566 -16.08 31.52 5.12
N ALA A 567 -15.82 32.00 3.89
CA ALA A 567 -16.28 31.34 2.67
C ALA A 567 -15.67 29.93 2.48
N ALA A 568 -14.38 29.76 2.78
CA ALA A 568 -13.71 28.46 2.75
C ALA A 568 -14.28 27.50 3.81
N ALA A 569 -14.51 27.98 5.04
CA ALA A 569 -15.12 27.19 6.10
C ALA A 569 -16.55 26.73 5.74
N ARG A 570 -17.37 27.61 5.14
CA ARG A 570 -18.70 27.25 4.62
C ARG A 570 -18.61 26.16 3.56
N LYS A 571 -17.71 26.28 2.57
CA LYS A 571 -17.51 25.21 1.57
C LYS A 571 -17.15 23.85 2.22
N MET A 572 -16.33 23.83 3.27
CA MET A 572 -15.99 22.60 3.98
C MET A 572 -17.18 21.98 4.74
N VAL A 573 -18.09 22.81 5.29
CA VAL A 573 -19.32 22.33 5.93
C VAL A 573 -20.28 21.75 4.88
N ASN A 574 -20.60 22.52 3.83
CA ASN A 574 -21.51 22.09 2.77
C ASN A 574 -21.04 20.77 2.09
N ASN A 575 -19.73 20.59 1.90
CA ASN A 575 -19.19 19.35 1.33
C ASN A 575 -19.44 18.11 2.20
N GLY A 576 -19.61 18.26 3.53
CA GLY A 576 -20.02 17.18 4.44
C GLY A 576 -21.54 16.97 4.51
N GLU A 577 -22.32 18.03 4.27
CA GLU A 577 -23.79 17.99 4.31
C GLU A 577 -24.40 17.29 3.06
N ASN A 578 -23.62 17.10 2.00
CA ASN A 578 -23.98 16.25 0.85
C ASN A 578 -24.37 14.81 1.24
N THR A 579 -24.06 14.36 2.45
CA THR A 579 -24.44 13.04 2.97
C THR A 579 -25.88 12.96 3.54
N LEU A 580 -26.63 14.07 3.56
CA LEU A 580 -27.93 14.17 4.28
C LEU A 580 -29.15 14.58 3.43
N ILE A 581 -29.03 14.72 2.10
CA ILE A 581 -30.18 15.04 1.21
C ILE A 581 -30.98 13.78 0.82
N ASN A 582 -31.32 12.95 1.81
CA ASN A 582 -32.22 11.81 1.64
C ASN A 582 -33.68 12.24 1.86
N ASN A 583 -34.23 13.03 0.93
CA ASN A 583 -35.68 13.37 0.91
C ASN A 583 -36.26 13.72 -0.47
N CYS A 584 -35.58 13.36 -1.57
CA CYS A 584 -36.24 13.28 -2.89
C CYS A 584 -37.07 12.00 -2.96
N LYS A 585 -38.40 12.10 -2.98
CA LYS A 585 -39.34 10.98 -3.15
C LYS A 585 -39.39 10.44 -4.60
N VAL A 586 -38.25 10.37 -5.29
CA VAL A 586 -38.17 9.76 -6.63
C VAL A 586 -37.96 8.26 -6.43
N THR A 587 -38.92 7.43 -6.82
CA THR A 587 -38.75 5.97 -6.66
C THR A 587 -37.73 5.44 -7.67
N LYS A 588 -37.05 4.34 -7.33
CA LYS A 588 -36.07 3.72 -8.25
C LYS A 588 -36.69 3.31 -9.57
N GLU A 589 -37.97 2.93 -9.54
CA GLU A 589 -38.74 2.55 -10.72
C GLU A 589 -39.00 3.72 -11.67
N GLU A 590 -39.24 4.94 -11.16
CA GLU A 590 -39.30 6.15 -11.99
C GLU A 590 -37.96 6.43 -12.67
N ILE A 591 -36.85 6.28 -11.94
CA ILE A 591 -35.50 6.48 -12.51
C ILE A 591 -35.27 5.51 -13.68
N TYR A 592 -35.64 4.23 -13.53
CA TYR A 592 -35.51 3.26 -14.62
C TYR A 592 -36.50 3.53 -15.76
N LYS A 593 -37.77 3.86 -15.49
CA LYS A 593 -38.77 4.18 -16.52
C LYS A 593 -38.33 5.37 -17.38
N ASN A 594 -37.63 6.34 -16.80
CA ASN A 594 -37.19 7.57 -17.48
C ASN A 594 -35.83 7.48 -18.20
N ASP A 595 -35.07 6.38 -18.05
CA ASP A 595 -33.72 6.22 -18.62
C ASP A 595 -33.61 4.87 -19.37
N PRO A 596 -33.77 4.81 -20.72
CA PRO A 596 -33.73 3.55 -21.46
C PRO A 596 -32.38 2.82 -21.37
N SER A 597 -31.27 3.55 -21.17
CA SER A 597 -29.95 2.96 -20.93
C SER A 597 -29.88 2.19 -19.60
N LEU A 598 -30.60 2.63 -18.55
CA LEU A 598 -30.66 1.90 -17.28
C LEU A 598 -31.53 0.64 -17.40
N GLN A 599 -32.59 0.66 -18.21
CA GLN A 599 -33.41 -0.52 -18.51
C GLN A 599 -32.58 -1.60 -19.22
N GLN A 600 -31.82 -1.22 -20.26
CA GLN A 600 -30.94 -2.14 -20.98
C GLN A 600 -29.90 -2.81 -20.07
N MET A 601 -29.36 -2.07 -19.09
CA MET A 601 -28.45 -2.63 -18.06
C MET A 601 -29.18 -3.60 -17.11
N LEU A 602 -30.43 -3.33 -16.72
CA LEU A 602 -31.25 -4.23 -15.90
C LEU A 602 -31.59 -5.53 -16.65
N ASP A 603 -32.01 -5.44 -17.92
CA ASP A 603 -32.34 -6.59 -18.75
C ASP A 603 -31.13 -7.50 -18.98
N TYR A 604 -29.96 -6.90 -19.26
CA TYR A 604 -28.70 -7.62 -19.41
C TYR A 604 -28.30 -8.34 -18.10
N LEU A 605 -28.48 -7.68 -16.96
CA LEU A 605 -28.24 -8.22 -15.64
C LEU A 605 -29.24 -9.35 -15.27
N SER A 606 -30.49 -9.28 -15.72
CA SER A 606 -31.45 -10.39 -15.56
C SER A 606 -31.02 -11.61 -16.37
N LYS A 607 -30.72 -11.42 -17.66
CA LYS A 607 -30.25 -12.48 -18.57
C LYS A 607 -29.03 -13.23 -18.03
N GLN A 608 -27.99 -12.52 -17.55
CA GLN A 608 -26.83 -13.19 -16.93
C GLN A 608 -27.18 -13.98 -15.65
N LYS A 609 -28.13 -13.50 -14.83
CA LYS A 609 -28.60 -14.23 -13.65
C LYS A 609 -29.43 -15.45 -14.01
N GLU A 610 -30.24 -15.39 -15.06
CA GLU A 610 -31.04 -16.49 -15.58
C GLU A 610 -30.11 -17.60 -16.13
N GLU A 611 -29.12 -17.24 -16.95
CA GLU A 611 -28.04 -18.15 -17.39
C GLU A 611 -27.38 -18.85 -16.19
N ARG A 612 -26.95 -18.08 -15.18
CA ARG A 612 -26.34 -18.62 -13.96
C ARG A 612 -27.28 -19.57 -13.20
N GLN A 613 -28.59 -19.28 -13.14
CA GLN A 613 -29.58 -20.19 -12.56
C GLN A 613 -29.74 -21.48 -13.37
N ILE A 614 -29.76 -21.41 -14.71
CA ILE A 614 -29.82 -22.57 -15.60
C ILE A 614 -28.59 -23.46 -15.39
N TYR A 615 -27.39 -22.88 -15.32
CA TYR A 615 -26.16 -23.62 -15.02
C TYR A 615 -26.16 -24.23 -13.60
N ALA A 616 -26.67 -23.53 -12.59
CA ALA A 616 -26.80 -24.04 -11.24
C ALA A 616 -27.75 -25.26 -11.18
N LYS A 617 -28.93 -25.17 -11.81
CA LYS A 617 -29.89 -26.28 -11.94
C LYS A 617 -29.27 -27.47 -12.70
N SER A 618 -28.48 -27.20 -13.74
CA SER A 618 -27.76 -28.21 -14.53
C SER A 618 -26.71 -28.98 -13.69
N ASP A 619 -25.85 -28.28 -12.94
CA ASP A 619 -24.85 -28.95 -12.08
C ASP A 619 -25.47 -29.59 -10.82
N GLN A 620 -26.63 -29.11 -10.33
CA GLN A 620 -27.44 -29.83 -9.33
C GLN A 620 -27.99 -31.16 -9.89
N SER A 621 -28.60 -31.17 -11.08
CA SER A 621 -29.06 -32.41 -11.73
C SER A 621 -27.92 -33.42 -11.93
N LYS A 622 -26.73 -32.95 -12.33
CA LYS A 622 -25.53 -33.81 -12.46
C LYS A 622 -25.04 -34.35 -11.12
N LYS A 623 -25.13 -33.59 -10.02
CA LYS A 623 -24.85 -34.10 -8.67
C LYS A 623 -25.85 -35.17 -8.27
N PHE A 624 -27.15 -34.94 -8.47
CA PHE A 624 -28.21 -35.90 -8.15
C PHE A 624 -28.03 -37.23 -8.91
N ARG A 625 -27.83 -37.18 -10.24
CA ARG A 625 -27.53 -38.38 -11.04
C ARG A 625 -26.27 -39.13 -10.56
N LYS A 626 -25.24 -38.42 -10.09
CA LYS A 626 -24.05 -39.07 -9.49
C LYS A 626 -24.38 -39.80 -8.18
N TYR A 627 -25.24 -39.25 -7.33
CA TYR A 627 -25.66 -39.94 -6.10
C TYR A 627 -26.54 -41.16 -6.40
N VAL A 628 -27.54 -41.03 -7.28
CA VAL A 628 -28.39 -42.15 -7.72
C VAL A 628 -27.53 -43.26 -8.34
N ASN A 629 -26.66 -42.93 -9.30
CA ASN A 629 -25.81 -43.92 -9.94
C ASN A 629 -24.79 -44.54 -8.95
N LYS A 630 -24.38 -43.84 -7.88
CA LYS A 630 -23.55 -44.45 -6.83
C LYS A 630 -24.36 -45.44 -5.98
N GLY A 631 -25.64 -45.13 -5.67
CA GLY A 631 -26.54 -46.06 -4.99
C GLY A 631 -26.79 -47.34 -5.78
N VAL A 632 -27.03 -47.22 -7.10
CA VAL A 632 -27.14 -48.39 -8.00
C VAL A 632 -25.85 -49.20 -8.00
N LYS A 633 -24.68 -48.56 -8.14
CA LYS A 633 -23.39 -49.25 -8.14
C LYS A 633 -23.01 -49.90 -6.82
N ASN A 634 -23.47 -49.35 -5.69
CA ASN A 634 -23.32 -50.01 -4.41
C ASN A 634 -24.13 -51.31 -4.38
N LYS A 635 -25.39 -51.30 -4.84
CA LYS A 635 -26.21 -52.52 -4.94
C LYS A 635 -25.65 -53.55 -5.94
N GLU A 636 -25.11 -53.11 -7.09
CA GLU A 636 -24.38 -53.96 -8.04
C GLU A 636 -23.15 -54.62 -7.38
N ASN A 637 -22.40 -53.88 -6.56
CA ASN A 637 -21.24 -54.40 -5.85
C ASN A 637 -21.63 -55.31 -4.68
N GLU A 638 -22.73 -55.02 -3.99
CA GLU A 638 -23.28 -55.84 -2.90
C GLU A 638 -23.77 -57.20 -3.44
N SER A 639 -24.49 -57.22 -4.58
CA SER A 639 -24.93 -58.47 -5.21
C SER A 639 -23.78 -59.26 -5.85
N LEU A 640 -22.80 -58.57 -6.45
CA LEU A 640 -21.55 -59.22 -6.88
C LEU A 640 -20.79 -59.80 -5.70
N LYS A 641 -20.76 -59.12 -4.55
CA LYS A 641 -20.09 -59.65 -3.36
C LYS A 641 -20.80 -60.89 -2.83
N THR A 642 -22.12 -60.87 -2.66
CA THR A 642 -22.85 -62.08 -2.22
C THR A 642 -22.71 -63.25 -3.21
N PHE A 643 -22.55 -62.99 -4.51
CA PHE A 643 -22.24 -64.01 -5.50
C PHE A 643 -20.82 -64.60 -5.34
N TRP A 644 -19.81 -63.80 -5.00
CA TRP A 644 -18.47 -64.29 -4.67
C TRP A 644 -18.44 -65.04 -3.33
N ASP A 645 -19.03 -64.47 -2.28
CA ASP A 645 -19.15 -65.09 -0.95
C ASP A 645 -19.83 -66.48 -1.05
N GLU A 646 -20.83 -66.62 -1.93
CA GLU A 646 -21.52 -67.90 -2.19
C GLU A 646 -20.69 -68.88 -3.06
N LEU A 647 -19.95 -68.39 -4.06
CA LEU A 647 -18.98 -69.20 -4.80
C LEU A 647 -17.80 -69.66 -3.93
N GLU A 648 -17.48 -68.93 -2.87
CA GLU A 648 -16.43 -69.29 -1.90
C GLU A 648 -16.96 -70.39 -0.96
N ARG A 649 -18.15 -70.22 -0.38
CA ARG A 649 -18.85 -71.30 0.37
C ARG A 649 -19.01 -72.59 -0.42
N GLN A 650 -19.33 -72.51 -1.72
CA GLN A 650 -19.47 -73.71 -2.55
C GLN A 650 -18.13 -74.41 -2.83
N ARG A 651 -16.99 -73.72 -2.70
CA ARG A 651 -15.66 -74.35 -2.69
C ARG A 651 -15.34 -74.94 -1.32
N GLU A 652 -15.65 -74.22 -0.25
CA GLU A 652 -15.48 -74.71 1.13
C GLU A 652 -16.28 -76.00 1.35
N GLN A 653 -17.56 -76.03 0.98
CA GLN A 653 -18.40 -77.23 1.05
C GLN A 653 -17.83 -78.40 0.25
N ARG A 654 -17.36 -78.17 -0.99
CA ARG A 654 -16.68 -79.21 -1.79
C ARG A 654 -15.40 -79.69 -1.11
N SER A 655 -14.58 -78.77 -0.59
CA SER A 655 -13.36 -79.10 0.15
C SER A 655 -13.64 -79.90 1.42
N CYS A 656 -14.72 -79.61 2.15
CA CYS A 656 -15.13 -80.38 3.33
C CYS A 656 -15.62 -81.79 2.96
N ILE A 657 -16.34 -81.92 1.84
CA ILE A 657 -16.77 -83.22 1.29
C ILE A 657 -15.55 -84.04 0.81
N GLU A 658 -14.60 -83.40 0.12
CA GLU A 658 -13.37 -84.04 -0.38
C GLU A 658 -12.37 -84.42 0.71
N THR A 659 -12.43 -83.79 1.90
CA THR A 659 -11.52 -84.06 3.04
C THR A 659 -12.16 -84.86 4.18
N GLY A 660 -13.49 -85.04 4.17
CA GLY A 660 -14.22 -85.77 5.22
C GLY A 660 -14.23 -85.08 6.60
N ALA A 661 -13.81 -83.82 6.69
CA ALA A 661 -13.56 -83.13 7.95
C ALA A 661 -14.81 -82.40 8.48
N THR A 662 -15.55 -83.04 9.39
CA THR A 662 -16.66 -82.41 10.12
C THR A 662 -16.16 -81.53 11.26
N HIS A 663 -15.57 -80.37 10.96
CA HIS A 663 -15.06 -79.43 11.95
C HIS A 663 -15.72 -78.04 11.81
N ASN A 664 -16.83 -77.82 12.54
CA ASN A 664 -17.48 -76.51 12.62
C ASN A 664 -16.57 -75.49 13.35
N PRO A 665 -16.21 -74.33 12.77
CA PRO A 665 -15.34 -73.35 13.43
C PRO A 665 -15.98 -72.56 14.60
N SER A 666 -17.22 -72.86 14.98
CA SER A 666 -18.07 -71.96 15.78
C SER A 666 -18.18 -72.29 17.28
N GLU A 667 -17.64 -73.41 17.76
CA GLU A 667 -17.87 -73.88 19.15
C GLU A 667 -16.74 -73.55 20.14
N HIS A 668 -15.59 -73.05 19.67
CA HIS A 668 -14.42 -72.76 20.51
C HIS A 668 -14.36 -71.31 21.05
N LEU A 669 -15.46 -70.77 21.58
CA LEU A 669 -15.48 -69.46 22.26
C LEU A 669 -16.34 -69.39 23.55
N ILE A 670 -16.60 -70.51 24.22
CA ILE A 670 -17.26 -70.53 25.54
C ILE A 670 -16.52 -71.44 26.53
N THR A 671 -15.34 -71.03 27.06
CA THR A 671 -14.71 -71.64 28.27
C THR A 671 -13.49 -70.87 28.82
N SER A 672 -13.52 -69.54 28.96
CA SER A 672 -12.44 -68.81 29.67
C SER A 672 -12.78 -67.36 30.04
N LEU A 673 -13.68 -67.13 31.00
CA LEU A 673 -13.86 -65.81 31.66
C LEU A 673 -14.63 -65.90 33.00
N THR A 674 -14.19 -66.81 33.88
CA THR A 674 -14.63 -66.90 35.29
C THR A 674 -13.43 -67.21 36.20
N ALA A 675 -12.61 -66.18 36.45
CA ALA A 675 -11.55 -66.13 37.45
C ALA A 675 -11.31 -64.65 37.80
#